data_AF-B7FSG8-F1
#
_entry.id   AF-B7FSG8-F1
#
_cell.length_a   1.000
_cell.length_b   1.000
_cell.length_c   1.000
_cell.angle_alpha   90.00
_cell.angle_beta   90.00
_cell.angle_gamma   90.00
#
_symmetry.space_group_name_H-M   'P 1'
#
loop_
_entity.id
_entity.type
_entity.pdbx_description
1 polymer ?
#
loop_
_entity_poly.entity_id
_entity_poly.type
_entity_poly.pdbx_seq_one_letter_code
_entity_poly.pdbx_strand_id
1 'polypeptide(L)'
;MTASTAERSSSERQPQAQYPSFTEVKERPINKVDYRQQGGPLLEYLWCEDEPLSGQSLYLGGEVGADGKIWFIPGHALRVLRLDPDTDQLAQVGPSFPGKFKWLRGVPDGNIIYGLPCHADTVLRIDVSTGHISTLPIPYEDFYSHEPAIAGRERAREWKYHGGNTSPIDGCIYAIPQSALHVLKVDPLRDVCELVGPALPGRYKWYGGVVGKQDGAIYGITHDSPSVLRIHPNAITLHGDYGTGGHKWHGAAAAPNGVIVCVPANADSVLCITPADPEPILTEVGDESFIQTGRHRNDNKYKYLGALSGTDGKVYVFPCGSERVLQVDTVSMHVKTVGPNIYDNKMERLCQNKWQNGVLSIGEQCVYGIPLAAESLLRIDCSKERPSVTTWPLPLPYKGLAKFEGGVAGPNGILYTVPNNHKAVLKIQPASWKEPKVFSGKSDRDMIQVDRDDPNLVYRSGIPTLRSSAHRVKFAPKNRCHDPKPKNRDGEETGTLWLPSELLKEHIFPFDSTQFDLSTPLRSLLRQCEPEIVGSFREGSDRLEDFVVPVPSTWRSVNGGQCERAQKHLSDQVATDEVFLAAFDRLVKNAVLPHLKARLVVAGAVKDETGGTTFYYQRPPTLRLQPGPAWAQVKPHNDAEYGHQNGELNFWLPLTDREVTGVDLWCETKFLADDFHPIAAKPGEVISFHGSSCRHYVNTNRTELTRVSMDFRVGVEGFFDPFWRMKGTTDDHGRTEVNL
;
A
#
# COMPACT_ATOMS: atom_id res chain seq x y z
N MET A 1 -7.20 -26.07 10.99
CA MET A 1 -8.14 -27.21 10.93
C MET A 1 -8.93 -27.14 9.64
N THR A 2 -8.71 -28.11 8.77
CA THR A 2 -9.73 -28.58 7.83
C THR A 2 -10.98 -28.95 8.61
N ALA A 3 -12.15 -28.51 8.14
CA ALA A 3 -13.43 -29.04 8.58
C ALA A 3 -13.43 -30.57 8.42
N SER A 4 -13.23 -31.29 9.52
CA SER A 4 -13.27 -32.75 9.62
C SER A 4 -13.37 -33.15 11.09
N THR A 5 -14.55 -32.99 11.68
CA THR A 5 -15.07 -33.89 12.71
C THR A 5 -16.58 -33.98 12.53
N ALA A 6 -17.01 -35.10 11.96
CA ALA A 6 -18.37 -35.55 11.99
C ALA A 6 -18.62 -36.25 13.34
N GLU A 7 -19.65 -35.85 14.06
CA GLU A 7 -20.32 -36.70 15.05
C GLU A 7 -21.84 -36.56 14.93
N ARG A 8 -22.51 -37.68 15.18
CA ARG A 8 -23.87 -38.04 14.77
C ARG A 8 -24.95 -37.66 15.80
N SER A 9 -26.13 -37.41 15.22
CA SER A 9 -27.51 -37.68 15.68
C SER A 9 -28.13 -36.90 16.85
N SER A 10 -29.13 -36.09 16.50
CA SER A 10 -30.51 -36.27 16.97
C SER A 10 -31.47 -36.01 15.80
N SER A 11 -32.28 -37.01 15.47
CA SER A 11 -33.16 -37.04 14.31
C SER A 11 -34.49 -36.33 14.59
N GLU A 12 -34.64 -35.10 14.08
CA GLU A 12 -35.93 -34.58 13.63
C GLU A 12 -35.79 -34.23 12.15
N ARG A 13 -36.47 -34.98 11.29
CA ARG A 13 -36.46 -34.73 9.85
C ARG A 13 -37.23 -33.43 9.59
N GLN A 14 -36.51 -32.32 9.49
CA GLN A 14 -37.04 -31.11 8.88
C GLN A 14 -37.41 -31.39 7.41
N PRO A 15 -38.48 -30.78 6.89
CA PRO A 15 -38.89 -30.94 5.50
C PRO A 15 -37.74 -30.57 4.57
N GLN A 16 -37.44 -31.48 3.64
CA GLN A 16 -36.36 -31.36 2.68
C GLN A 16 -36.66 -30.16 1.76
N ALA A 17 -36.03 -29.01 2.04
CA ALA A 17 -36.17 -27.82 1.20
C ALA A 17 -35.86 -28.21 -0.25
N GLN A 18 -36.84 -28.04 -1.14
CA GLN A 18 -36.72 -28.44 -2.52
C GLN A 18 -35.80 -27.44 -3.24
N TYR A 19 -34.53 -27.79 -3.38
CA TYR A 19 -33.55 -26.96 -4.07
C TYR A 19 -33.92 -26.82 -5.56
N PRO A 20 -33.91 -25.61 -6.15
CA PRO A 20 -34.05 -25.44 -7.59
C PRO A 20 -32.99 -26.26 -8.33
N SER A 21 -33.38 -26.85 -9.46
CA SER A 21 -32.48 -27.65 -10.29
C SER A 21 -31.43 -26.75 -10.96
N PHE A 22 -30.16 -27.13 -10.78
CA PHE A 22 -29.03 -26.56 -11.52
C PHE A 22 -28.67 -27.48 -12.67
N THR A 23 -28.68 -26.95 -13.90
CA THR A 23 -28.19 -27.69 -15.06
C THR A 23 -26.68 -27.51 -15.14
N GLU A 24 -25.94 -28.63 -15.19
CA GLU A 24 -24.49 -28.58 -15.39
C GLU A 24 -24.18 -28.05 -16.79
N VAL A 25 -23.33 -27.02 -16.86
CA VAL A 25 -22.86 -26.47 -18.15
C VAL A 25 -21.91 -27.48 -18.78
N LYS A 26 -22.38 -28.21 -19.80
CA LYS A 26 -21.63 -29.30 -20.44
C LYS A 26 -20.42 -28.83 -21.27
N GLU A 27 -20.41 -27.57 -21.69
CA GLU A 27 -19.40 -26.99 -22.61
C GLU A 27 -18.51 -25.95 -21.91
N ARG A 28 -17.89 -26.29 -20.78
CA ARG A 28 -16.90 -25.39 -20.15
C ARG A 28 -15.54 -25.52 -20.84
N PRO A 29 -14.89 -24.41 -21.22
CA PRO A 29 -13.52 -24.43 -21.73
C PRO A 29 -12.52 -25.04 -20.74
N ILE A 30 -11.51 -25.71 -21.29
CA ILE A 30 -10.35 -26.20 -20.52
C ILE A 30 -9.39 -25.03 -20.31
N ASN A 31 -8.91 -24.86 -19.07
CA ASN A 31 -7.89 -23.90 -18.68
C ASN A 31 -8.17 -22.40 -18.88
N LYS A 32 -9.01 -21.98 -19.83
CA LYS A 32 -9.19 -20.57 -20.15
C LYS A 32 -10.62 -20.23 -20.56
N VAL A 33 -11.19 -19.19 -19.98
CA VAL A 33 -12.51 -18.66 -20.36
C VAL A 33 -12.50 -17.13 -20.34
N ASP A 34 -12.98 -16.51 -21.42
CA ASP A 34 -12.97 -15.06 -21.61
C ASP A 34 -14.38 -14.47 -21.49
N TYR A 35 -14.63 -13.73 -20.41
CA TYR A 35 -15.90 -13.04 -20.18
C TYR A 35 -15.86 -11.55 -20.50
N ARG A 36 -14.77 -11.02 -21.07
CA ARG A 36 -14.58 -9.57 -21.23
C ARG A 36 -15.64 -8.92 -22.12
N GLN A 37 -16.13 -9.62 -23.14
CA GLN A 37 -17.25 -9.16 -23.98
C GLN A 37 -18.58 -9.01 -23.21
N GLN A 38 -18.70 -9.67 -22.06
CA GLN A 38 -19.86 -9.61 -21.15
C GLN A 38 -19.60 -8.67 -19.96
N GLY A 39 -18.46 -7.94 -19.95
CA GLY A 39 -18.04 -7.11 -18.83
C GLY A 39 -17.43 -7.87 -17.65
N GLY A 40 -17.07 -9.14 -17.85
CA GLY A 40 -16.40 -9.98 -16.85
C GLY A 40 -14.90 -10.14 -17.08
N PRO A 41 -14.18 -10.86 -16.20
CA PRO A 41 -12.75 -11.07 -16.33
C PRO A 41 -12.41 -12.12 -17.40
N LEU A 42 -11.17 -12.11 -17.86
CA LEU A 42 -10.54 -13.29 -18.46
C LEU A 42 -9.97 -14.15 -17.33
N LEU A 43 -10.29 -15.45 -17.34
CA LEU A 43 -9.84 -16.43 -16.35
C LEU A 43 -8.97 -17.48 -17.02
N GLU A 44 -7.76 -17.70 -16.51
CA GLU A 44 -6.80 -18.64 -17.08
C GLU A 44 -6.02 -19.40 -15.99
N TYR A 45 -5.89 -20.72 -16.13
CA TYR A 45 -5.07 -21.54 -15.25
C TYR A 45 -3.62 -21.60 -15.77
N LEU A 46 -2.70 -21.15 -14.92
CA LEU A 46 -1.26 -21.24 -15.14
C LEU A 46 -0.73 -22.47 -14.40
N TRP A 47 -0.07 -23.36 -15.13
CA TRP A 47 0.47 -24.62 -14.62
C TRP A 47 1.99 -24.53 -14.52
N CYS A 48 2.56 -25.18 -13.50
CA CYS A 48 4.01 -25.34 -13.40
C CYS A 48 4.42 -26.49 -14.34
N GLU A 49 4.94 -26.17 -15.53
CA GLU A 49 5.19 -27.14 -16.60
C GLU A 49 6.37 -28.08 -16.29
N ASP A 50 7.49 -27.53 -15.82
CA ASP A 50 8.72 -28.31 -15.57
C ASP A 50 8.56 -29.33 -14.44
N GLU A 51 7.79 -28.97 -13.41
CA GLU A 51 7.52 -29.84 -12.27
C GLU A 51 6.09 -29.62 -11.74
N PRO A 52 5.12 -30.46 -12.18
CA PRO A 52 3.73 -30.32 -11.78
C PRO A 52 3.53 -30.34 -10.27
N LEU A 53 2.70 -29.41 -9.79
CA LEU A 53 2.32 -29.36 -8.38
C LEU A 53 1.54 -30.62 -7.99
N SER A 54 1.91 -31.24 -6.87
CA SER A 54 1.27 -32.46 -6.36
C SER A 54 1.08 -32.40 -4.84
N GLY A 55 0.12 -33.16 -4.29
CA GLY A 55 -0.20 -33.17 -2.86
C GLY A 55 -1.47 -32.37 -2.51
N GLN A 56 -1.55 -31.81 -1.32
CA GLN A 56 -2.70 -31.04 -0.81
C GLN A 56 -2.21 -29.87 0.05
N SER A 57 -3.01 -28.82 0.23
CA SER A 57 -2.67 -27.70 1.13
C SER A 57 -1.31 -27.08 0.84
N LEU A 58 -1.06 -26.85 -0.46
CA LEU A 58 0.27 -26.56 -1.00
C LEU A 58 0.84 -25.24 -0.49
N TYR A 59 0.20 -24.13 -0.83
CA TYR A 59 0.64 -22.79 -0.45
C TYR A 59 -0.44 -22.08 0.36
N LEU A 60 -0.02 -21.36 1.40
CA LEU A 60 -0.90 -20.72 2.40
C LEU A 60 -0.70 -19.20 2.50
N GLY A 61 -0.05 -18.62 1.49
CA GLY A 61 0.22 -17.19 1.36
C GLY A 61 0.91 -16.92 0.04
N GLY A 62 0.89 -15.66 -0.38
CA GLY A 62 1.63 -15.21 -1.55
C GLY A 62 1.80 -13.71 -1.49
N GLU A 63 2.99 -13.22 -1.79
CA GLU A 63 3.32 -11.80 -1.74
C GLU A 63 4.10 -11.39 -2.99
N VAL A 64 3.94 -10.13 -3.39
CA VAL A 64 4.78 -9.53 -4.44
C VAL A 64 6.13 -9.17 -3.83
N GLY A 65 7.20 -9.71 -4.40
CA GLY A 65 8.57 -9.33 -4.03
C GLY A 65 8.95 -7.98 -4.62
N ALA A 66 9.98 -7.34 -4.07
CA ALA A 66 10.56 -6.13 -4.65
C ALA A 66 11.09 -6.34 -6.08
N ASP A 67 11.30 -7.59 -6.51
CA ASP A 67 11.65 -7.98 -7.88
C ASP A 67 10.44 -8.07 -8.83
N GLY A 68 9.25 -7.67 -8.38
CA GLY A 68 8.01 -7.67 -9.15
C GLY A 68 7.37 -9.06 -9.32
N LYS A 69 8.01 -10.13 -8.84
CA LYS A 69 7.48 -11.50 -8.94
C LYS A 69 6.59 -11.84 -7.76
N ILE A 70 5.76 -12.84 -7.92
CA ILE A 70 4.88 -13.33 -6.84
C ILE A 70 5.50 -14.58 -6.23
N TRP A 71 5.71 -14.57 -4.92
CA TRP A 71 6.34 -15.64 -4.16
C TRP A 71 5.32 -16.28 -3.22
N PHE A 72 5.03 -17.57 -3.43
CA PHE A 72 4.02 -18.31 -2.68
C PHE A 72 4.64 -19.07 -1.51
N ILE A 73 4.05 -18.90 -0.33
CA ILE A 73 4.55 -19.42 0.94
C ILE A 73 4.11 -20.87 1.14
N PRO A 74 5.05 -21.84 1.25
CA PRO A 74 4.73 -23.26 1.29
C PRO A 74 4.12 -23.69 2.63
N GLY A 75 2.88 -24.17 2.59
CA GLY A 75 2.26 -24.91 3.68
C GLY A 75 2.74 -26.35 3.71
N HIS A 76 2.25 -27.16 2.77
CA HIS A 76 2.71 -28.55 2.56
C HIS A 76 3.64 -28.70 1.38
N ALA A 77 3.63 -27.75 0.45
CA ALA A 77 4.55 -27.77 -0.66
C ALA A 77 5.99 -27.90 -0.13
N LEU A 78 6.79 -28.70 -0.82
CA LEU A 78 8.17 -28.95 -0.42
C LEU A 78 9.04 -27.72 -0.66
N ARG A 79 8.69 -26.87 -1.63
CA ARG A 79 9.47 -25.70 -2.02
C ARG A 79 8.58 -24.48 -2.15
N VAL A 80 9.21 -23.31 -2.17
CA VAL A 80 8.55 -22.05 -2.53
C VAL A 80 8.18 -22.11 -4.02
N LEU A 81 7.03 -21.54 -4.39
CA LEU A 81 6.66 -21.35 -5.79
C LEU A 81 6.82 -19.87 -6.14
N ARG A 82 7.38 -19.60 -7.30
CA ARG A 82 7.54 -18.24 -7.84
C ARG A 82 6.79 -18.14 -9.16
N LEU A 83 6.02 -17.07 -9.31
CA LEU A 83 5.37 -16.67 -10.56
C LEU A 83 6.01 -15.38 -11.06
N ASP A 84 6.37 -15.36 -12.34
CA ASP A 84 6.72 -14.15 -13.07
C ASP A 84 5.46 -13.58 -13.77
N PRO A 85 4.93 -12.42 -13.34
CA PRO A 85 3.69 -11.87 -13.89
C PRO A 85 3.79 -11.38 -15.34
N ASP A 86 5.00 -11.13 -15.84
CA ASP A 86 5.23 -10.60 -17.19
C ASP A 86 5.29 -11.74 -18.22
N THR A 87 5.76 -12.91 -17.81
CA THR A 87 5.88 -14.10 -18.67
C THR A 87 4.89 -15.23 -18.35
N ASP A 88 4.12 -15.08 -17.27
CA ASP A 88 3.25 -16.11 -16.68
C ASP A 88 3.99 -17.41 -16.27
N GLN A 89 5.31 -17.41 -16.20
CA GLN A 89 6.09 -18.59 -15.86
C GLN A 89 6.07 -18.91 -14.36
N LEU A 90 5.83 -20.19 -14.05
CA LEU A 90 5.85 -20.74 -12.70
C LEU A 90 7.07 -21.63 -12.48
N ALA A 91 7.74 -21.46 -11.35
CA ALA A 91 8.89 -22.30 -10.97
C ALA A 91 8.88 -22.64 -9.47
N GLN A 92 9.09 -23.92 -9.13
CA GLN A 92 9.40 -24.33 -7.76
C GLN A 92 10.89 -24.05 -7.47
N VAL A 93 11.17 -23.25 -6.45
CA VAL A 93 12.51 -22.68 -6.19
C VAL A 93 12.98 -22.93 -4.75
N GLY A 94 14.31 -22.90 -4.58
CA GLY A 94 14.96 -23.06 -3.27
C GLY A 94 15.02 -24.51 -2.76
N PRO A 95 15.45 -24.69 -1.51
CA PRO A 95 15.63 -26.00 -0.89
C PRO A 95 14.29 -26.64 -0.52
N SER A 96 14.31 -27.96 -0.34
CA SER A 96 13.15 -28.75 0.08
C SER A 96 12.94 -28.70 1.60
N PHE A 97 11.74 -28.32 2.02
CA PHE A 97 11.29 -28.25 3.40
C PHE A 97 10.14 -29.26 3.64
N PRO A 98 10.43 -30.47 4.15
CA PRO A 98 9.39 -31.45 4.46
C PRO A 98 8.53 -30.99 5.65
N GLY A 99 7.28 -31.46 5.68
CA GLY A 99 6.34 -31.13 6.76
C GLY A 99 5.04 -30.52 6.26
N LYS A 100 4.07 -30.47 7.16
CA LYS A 100 2.69 -30.04 6.88
C LYS A 100 2.45 -28.67 7.50
N PHE A 101 1.68 -27.82 6.81
CA PHE A 101 1.29 -26.49 7.30
C PHE A 101 2.45 -25.68 7.90
N LYS A 102 3.64 -25.71 7.27
CA LYS A 102 4.88 -25.15 7.85
C LYS A 102 4.73 -23.65 8.13
N TRP A 103 4.44 -22.89 7.08
CA TRP A 103 4.29 -21.44 7.12
C TRP A 103 2.95 -20.99 6.54
N LEU A 104 2.49 -19.81 6.95
CA LEU A 104 1.23 -19.20 6.56
C LEU A 104 1.41 -17.68 6.43
N ARG A 105 0.93 -17.10 5.31
CA ARG A 105 1.15 -15.69 4.92
C ARG A 105 2.62 -15.31 4.74
N GLY A 106 2.86 -14.35 3.86
CA GLY A 106 4.16 -13.68 3.76
C GLY A 106 4.03 -12.27 4.31
N VAL A 107 5.11 -11.70 4.82
CA VAL A 107 5.21 -10.29 5.17
C VAL A 107 6.46 -9.75 4.48
N PRO A 108 6.33 -8.88 3.46
CA PRO A 108 7.48 -8.30 2.78
C PRO A 108 8.12 -7.18 3.63
N ASP A 109 9.43 -7.14 3.67
CA ASP A 109 10.26 -6.06 4.19
C ASP A 109 11.47 -5.85 3.26
N GLY A 110 11.40 -4.80 2.43
CA GLY A 110 12.39 -4.57 1.37
C GLY A 110 12.51 -5.76 0.42
N ASN A 111 13.68 -6.41 0.41
CA ASN A 111 13.96 -7.59 -0.40
C ASN A 111 13.52 -8.92 0.20
N ILE A 112 13.17 -8.91 1.47
CA ILE A 112 12.95 -10.15 2.19
C ILE A 112 11.46 -10.35 2.35
N ILE A 113 10.97 -11.54 2.01
CA ILE A 113 9.63 -11.99 2.39
C ILE A 113 9.78 -12.96 3.55
N TYR A 114 9.15 -12.63 4.67
CA TYR A 114 9.12 -13.49 5.85
C TYR A 114 7.83 -14.32 5.86
N GLY A 115 7.94 -15.63 5.79
CA GLY A 115 6.80 -16.54 5.95
C GLY A 115 6.56 -16.87 7.41
N LEU A 116 5.39 -16.51 7.94
CA LEU A 116 5.10 -16.65 9.36
C LEU A 116 4.87 -18.12 9.75
N PRO A 117 5.39 -18.59 10.90
CA PRO A 117 5.32 -20.00 11.28
C PRO A 117 3.90 -20.41 11.70
N CYS A 118 3.41 -21.49 11.10
CA CYS A 118 2.15 -22.12 11.50
C CYS A 118 2.40 -23.40 12.31
N HIS A 119 3.03 -24.42 11.71
CA HIS A 119 3.57 -25.59 12.43
C HIS A 119 5.09 -25.59 12.51
N ALA A 120 5.77 -24.83 11.64
CA ALA A 120 7.23 -24.71 11.68
C ALA A 120 7.70 -24.10 13.00
N ASP A 121 8.91 -24.47 13.41
CA ASP A 121 9.66 -23.89 14.54
C ASP A 121 10.61 -22.77 14.13
N THR A 122 10.58 -22.38 12.85
CA THR A 122 11.39 -21.33 12.27
C THR A 122 10.53 -20.41 11.41
N VAL A 123 10.98 -19.17 11.20
CA VAL A 123 10.38 -18.24 10.23
C VAL A 123 11.00 -18.52 8.86
N LEU A 124 10.20 -18.61 7.80
CA LEU A 124 10.73 -18.72 6.43
C LEU A 124 11.29 -17.37 6.01
N ARG A 125 12.44 -17.36 5.34
CA ARG A 125 13.09 -16.16 4.83
C ARG A 125 13.40 -16.32 3.36
N ILE A 126 12.81 -15.47 2.52
CA ILE A 126 13.01 -15.48 1.07
C ILE A 126 13.66 -14.15 0.69
N ASP A 127 14.91 -14.18 0.25
CA ASP A 127 15.56 -13.03 -0.37
C ASP A 127 15.25 -13.03 -1.87
N VAL A 128 14.37 -12.11 -2.30
CA VAL A 128 13.89 -12.07 -3.67
C VAL A 128 14.92 -11.49 -4.64
N SER A 129 15.91 -10.73 -4.13
CA SER A 129 16.95 -10.12 -4.96
C SER A 129 18.01 -11.12 -5.42
N THR A 130 18.33 -12.08 -4.54
CA THR A 130 19.31 -13.14 -4.82
C THR A 130 18.65 -14.48 -5.15
N GLY A 131 17.36 -14.65 -4.83
CA GLY A 131 16.65 -15.92 -4.87
C GLY A 131 17.04 -16.89 -3.75
N HIS A 132 17.83 -16.44 -2.77
CA HIS A 132 18.26 -17.27 -1.65
C HIS A 132 17.09 -17.49 -0.65
N ILE A 133 16.83 -18.75 -0.32
CA ILE A 133 15.75 -19.14 0.60
C ILE A 133 16.34 -19.91 1.78
N SER A 134 16.06 -19.41 2.98
CA SER A 134 16.53 -19.97 4.24
C SER A 134 15.44 -19.87 5.32
N THR A 135 15.79 -20.18 6.56
CA THR A 135 14.90 -20.01 7.72
C THR A 135 15.62 -19.29 8.85
N LEU A 136 14.86 -18.63 9.72
CA LEU A 136 15.36 -18.01 10.94
C LEU A 136 14.89 -18.80 12.18
N PRO A 137 15.80 -19.12 13.10
CA PRO A 137 15.44 -19.83 14.32
C PRO A 137 14.63 -18.94 15.26
N ILE A 138 13.62 -19.53 15.91
CA ILE A 138 12.91 -18.91 17.03
C ILE A 138 13.60 -19.38 18.32
N PRO A 139 13.99 -18.48 19.24
CA PRO A 139 14.82 -18.81 20.40
C PRO A 139 14.00 -19.44 21.55
N TYR A 140 13.35 -20.57 21.31
CA TYR A 140 12.52 -21.24 22.33
C TYR A 140 13.35 -21.69 23.53
N GLU A 141 14.52 -22.27 23.30
CA GLU A 141 15.43 -22.78 24.33
C GLU A 141 15.97 -21.66 25.22
N ASP A 142 16.36 -20.54 24.61
CA ASP A 142 16.90 -19.40 25.36
C ASP A 142 15.80 -18.71 26.17
N PHE A 143 14.63 -18.50 25.57
CA PHE A 143 13.49 -17.87 26.23
C PHE A 143 12.94 -18.72 27.39
N TYR A 144 12.90 -20.04 27.24
CA TYR A 144 12.45 -21.00 28.26
C TYR A 144 13.61 -21.76 28.91
N SER A 145 14.76 -21.11 29.11
CA SER A 145 15.98 -21.75 29.62
C SER A 145 15.79 -22.44 30.99
N HIS A 146 14.87 -21.95 31.81
CA HIS A 146 14.51 -22.56 33.10
C HIS A 146 13.37 -23.60 33.02
N GLU A 147 12.71 -23.71 31.87
CA GLU A 147 11.56 -24.61 31.65
C GLU A 147 11.67 -25.37 30.30
N PRO A 148 12.67 -26.27 30.12
CA PRO A 148 12.92 -26.95 28.84
C PRO A 148 11.72 -27.74 28.30
N ALA A 149 10.87 -28.24 29.20
CA ALA A 149 9.64 -28.93 28.83
C ALA A 149 8.61 -28.00 28.15
N ILE A 150 8.55 -26.72 28.53
CA ILE A 150 7.75 -25.71 27.83
C ILE A 150 8.38 -25.40 26.48
N ALA A 151 9.70 -25.21 26.42
CA ALA A 151 10.42 -24.96 25.16
C ALA A 151 10.07 -26.02 24.10
N GLY A 152 10.16 -27.30 24.48
CA GLY A 152 9.80 -28.43 23.62
C GLY A 152 8.34 -28.42 23.17
N ARG A 153 7.40 -28.08 24.06
CA ARG A 153 5.97 -28.01 23.74
C ARG A 153 5.63 -26.84 22.81
N GLU A 154 6.18 -25.65 23.05
CA GLU A 154 5.96 -24.48 22.19
C GLU A 154 6.60 -24.67 20.81
N ARG A 155 7.80 -25.27 20.76
CA ARG A 155 8.47 -25.62 19.49
C ARG A 155 7.64 -26.62 18.68
N ALA A 156 7.05 -27.64 19.31
CA ALA A 156 6.23 -28.65 18.64
C ALA A 156 4.75 -28.23 18.46
N ARG A 157 4.35 -27.04 18.91
CA ARG A 157 2.96 -26.61 18.90
C ARG A 157 2.44 -26.44 17.47
N GLU A 158 1.25 -26.94 17.21
CA GLU A 158 0.56 -26.76 15.94
C GLU A 158 -0.26 -25.46 15.94
N TRP A 159 -0.45 -24.85 14.76
CA TRP A 159 -1.19 -23.60 14.60
C TRP A 159 -0.71 -22.48 15.53
N LYS A 160 0.60 -22.26 15.61
CA LYS A 160 1.22 -21.29 16.53
C LYS A 160 0.73 -19.88 16.28
N TYR A 161 0.87 -19.41 15.04
CA TYR A 161 0.55 -18.05 14.63
C TYR A 161 -0.41 -18.06 13.43
N HIS A 162 -1.31 -17.08 13.37
CA HIS A 162 -2.28 -16.94 12.29
C HIS A 162 -2.31 -15.52 11.73
N GLY A 163 -1.34 -15.22 10.86
CA GLY A 163 -1.11 -13.89 10.32
C GLY A 163 -0.23 -13.03 11.22
N GLY A 164 0.00 -11.81 10.77
CA GLY A 164 0.92 -10.85 11.36
C GLY A 164 1.15 -9.72 10.39
N ASN A 165 1.84 -8.68 10.83
CA ASN A 165 2.15 -7.54 9.99
C ASN A 165 3.40 -6.82 10.48
N THR A 166 3.95 -5.92 9.66
CA THR A 166 5.03 -5.03 10.04
C THR A 166 4.47 -3.88 10.88
N SER A 167 5.05 -3.61 12.04
CA SER A 167 4.72 -2.42 12.81
C SER A 167 5.36 -1.19 12.15
N PRO A 168 4.58 -0.14 11.83
CA PRO A 168 5.13 1.11 11.30
C PRO A 168 5.93 1.90 12.34
N ILE A 169 5.94 1.47 13.61
CA ILE A 169 6.56 2.19 14.72
C ILE A 169 8.05 1.85 14.82
N ASP A 170 8.40 0.57 14.72
CA ASP A 170 9.76 0.07 14.88
C ASP A 170 10.27 -0.77 13.70
N GLY A 171 9.43 -1.02 12.69
CA GLY A 171 9.77 -1.83 11.52
C GLY A 171 9.85 -3.34 11.79
N CYS A 172 9.51 -3.80 13.01
CA CYS A 172 9.50 -5.22 13.34
C CYS A 172 8.19 -5.88 12.89
N ILE A 173 8.25 -7.17 12.56
CA ILE A 173 7.09 -7.96 12.19
C ILE A 173 6.56 -8.66 13.44
N TYR A 174 5.27 -8.54 13.72
CA TYR A 174 4.64 -9.22 14.85
C TYR A 174 3.62 -10.24 14.35
N ALA A 175 3.81 -11.51 14.71
CA ALA A 175 2.91 -12.61 14.38
C ALA A 175 1.87 -12.82 15.48
N ILE A 176 0.61 -13.00 15.07
CA ILE A 176 -0.55 -13.10 15.96
C ILE A 176 -0.64 -14.50 16.57
N PRO A 177 -0.52 -14.67 17.90
CA PRO A 177 -0.45 -15.97 18.55
C PRO A 177 -1.82 -16.65 18.59
N GLN A 178 -2.05 -17.58 17.67
CA GLN A 178 -3.30 -18.33 17.60
C GLN A 178 -3.37 -19.38 18.71
N SER A 179 -2.36 -20.26 18.79
CA SER A 179 -2.21 -21.22 19.89
C SER A 179 -0.92 -21.02 20.67
N ALA A 180 0.07 -20.28 20.14
CA ALA A 180 1.29 -19.94 20.87
C ALA A 180 0.99 -19.18 22.16
N LEU A 181 1.86 -19.34 23.17
CA LEU A 181 1.74 -18.61 24.43
C LEU A 181 2.19 -17.15 24.32
N HIS A 182 3.15 -16.83 23.45
CA HIS A 182 3.67 -15.46 23.31
C HIS A 182 3.58 -14.99 21.87
N VAL A 183 3.53 -13.68 21.70
CA VAL A 183 3.68 -13.02 20.40
C VAL A 183 5.09 -13.29 19.88
N LEU A 184 5.23 -13.61 18.60
CA LEU A 184 6.53 -13.69 17.93
C LEU A 184 6.81 -12.34 17.28
N LYS A 185 7.97 -11.76 17.60
CA LYS A 185 8.54 -10.58 16.96
C LYS A 185 9.70 -11.04 16.06
N VAL A 186 9.75 -10.54 14.84
CA VAL A 186 10.89 -10.67 13.93
C VAL A 186 11.43 -9.27 13.71
N ASP A 187 12.74 -9.08 13.90
CA ASP A 187 13.45 -7.84 13.62
C ASP A 187 14.21 -7.98 12.29
N PRO A 188 13.69 -7.40 11.19
CA PRO A 188 14.32 -7.54 9.88
C PRO A 188 15.69 -6.85 9.77
N LEU A 189 15.95 -5.82 10.58
CA LEU A 189 17.22 -5.09 10.56
C LEU A 189 18.35 -5.92 11.15
N ARG A 190 18.05 -6.68 12.21
CA ARG A 190 19.01 -7.56 12.90
C ARG A 190 18.96 -9.00 12.43
N ASP A 191 17.95 -9.37 11.64
CA ASP A 191 17.68 -10.73 11.14
C ASP A 191 17.50 -11.75 12.28
N VAL A 192 16.77 -11.36 13.34
CA VAL A 192 16.55 -12.18 14.55
C VAL A 192 15.07 -12.28 14.94
N CYS A 193 14.73 -13.35 15.65
CA CYS A 193 13.40 -13.58 16.23
C CYS A 193 13.43 -13.43 17.76
N GLU A 194 12.33 -12.94 18.34
CA GLU A 194 12.12 -12.81 19.79
C GLU A 194 10.70 -13.26 20.15
N LEU A 195 10.54 -13.93 21.29
CA LEU A 195 9.23 -14.13 21.91
C LEU A 195 8.98 -12.99 22.91
N VAL A 196 7.83 -12.33 22.80
CA VAL A 196 7.56 -11.09 23.55
C VAL A 196 6.16 -11.08 24.20
N GLY A 197 6.03 -10.27 25.24
CA GLY A 197 4.78 -10.08 25.96
C GLY A 197 4.45 -11.15 27.01
N PRO A 198 3.31 -11.03 27.68
CA PRO A 198 2.86 -11.99 28.68
C PRO A 198 2.46 -13.33 28.04
N ALA A 199 2.30 -14.36 28.87
CA ALA A 199 1.71 -15.62 28.43
C ALA A 199 0.20 -15.43 28.13
N LEU A 200 -0.23 -15.88 26.96
CA LEU A 200 -1.59 -15.78 26.43
C LEU A 200 -2.15 -17.20 26.22
N PRO A 201 -2.65 -17.85 27.29
CA PRO A 201 -3.12 -19.24 27.23
C PRO A 201 -4.39 -19.39 26.41
N GLY A 202 -4.59 -20.59 25.86
CA GLY A 202 -5.74 -20.93 25.01
C GLY A 202 -5.33 -21.32 23.59
N ARG A 203 -6.31 -21.84 22.84
CA ARG A 203 -6.18 -22.23 21.43
C ARG A 203 -7.19 -21.47 20.59
N TYR A 204 -6.93 -21.32 19.29
CA TYR A 204 -7.83 -20.62 18.37
C TYR A 204 -8.15 -19.17 18.80
N LYS A 205 -7.20 -18.51 19.49
CA LYS A 205 -7.45 -17.25 20.19
C LYS A 205 -7.77 -16.11 19.23
N TRP A 206 -6.86 -15.84 18.31
CA TRP A 206 -6.95 -14.73 17.36
C TRP A 206 -6.60 -15.15 15.94
N TYR A 207 -7.28 -14.54 14.97
CA TYR A 207 -7.13 -14.83 13.54
C TYR A 207 -6.86 -13.55 12.74
N GLY A 208 -5.70 -13.49 12.10
CA GLY A 208 -5.30 -12.32 11.30
C GLY A 208 -4.72 -11.21 12.17
N GLY A 209 -3.88 -10.38 11.55
CA GLY A 209 -3.22 -9.23 12.17
C GLY A 209 -3.36 -8.01 11.28
N VAL A 210 -4.05 -6.98 11.77
CA VAL A 210 -4.32 -5.75 11.01
C VAL A 210 -3.68 -4.57 11.73
N VAL A 211 -2.91 -3.76 11.00
CA VAL A 211 -2.29 -2.54 11.55
C VAL A 211 -3.35 -1.47 11.72
N GLY A 212 -3.46 -0.91 12.92
CA GLY A 212 -4.28 0.26 13.21
C GLY A 212 -3.62 1.52 12.64
N LYS A 213 -4.33 2.25 11.76
CA LYS A 213 -3.76 3.43 11.10
C LYS A 213 -3.52 4.60 12.06
N GLN A 214 -4.34 4.72 13.09
CA GLN A 214 -4.32 5.85 14.03
C GLN A 214 -3.21 5.73 15.09
N ASP A 215 -2.88 4.51 15.50
CA ASP A 215 -1.95 4.26 16.60
C ASP A 215 -0.73 3.40 16.22
N GLY A 216 -0.73 2.78 15.04
CA GLY A 216 0.35 1.93 14.56
C GLY A 216 0.45 0.57 15.25
N ALA A 217 -0.49 0.21 16.13
CA ALA A 217 -0.52 -1.09 16.79
C ALA A 217 -1.07 -2.17 15.86
N ILE A 218 -0.79 -3.45 16.14
CA ILE A 218 -1.32 -4.59 15.39
C ILE A 218 -2.45 -5.24 16.19
N TYR A 219 -3.61 -5.37 15.57
CA TYR A 219 -4.81 -5.92 16.18
C TYR A 219 -5.04 -7.36 15.74
N GLY A 220 -5.08 -8.27 16.73
CA GLY A 220 -5.48 -9.66 16.56
C GLY A 220 -6.98 -9.82 16.76
N ILE A 221 -7.66 -10.38 15.76
CA ILE A 221 -9.13 -10.46 15.74
C ILE A 221 -9.60 -11.63 16.58
N THR A 222 -10.50 -11.35 17.53
CA THR A 222 -10.94 -12.35 18.50
C THR A 222 -11.78 -13.45 17.84
N HIS A 223 -11.34 -14.71 18.00
CA HIS A 223 -12.04 -15.88 17.47
C HIS A 223 -12.60 -16.71 18.63
N ASP A 224 -11.73 -17.35 19.42
CA ASP A 224 -12.10 -18.03 20.67
C ASP A 224 -11.62 -17.30 21.93
N SER A 225 -10.75 -16.30 21.79
CA SER A 225 -10.41 -15.42 22.89
C SER A 225 -11.66 -14.64 23.37
N PRO A 226 -11.74 -14.24 24.65
CA PRO A 226 -12.72 -13.26 25.09
C PRO A 226 -12.40 -11.84 24.59
N SER A 227 -11.14 -11.51 24.35
CA SER A 227 -10.73 -10.13 24.11
C SER A 227 -10.03 -9.96 22.77
N VAL A 228 -10.09 -8.75 22.19
CA VAL A 228 -9.24 -8.32 21.06
C VAL A 228 -7.80 -8.15 21.55
N LEU A 229 -6.83 -8.68 20.81
CA LEU A 229 -5.41 -8.50 21.11
C LEU A 229 -4.91 -7.21 20.45
N ARG A 230 -4.24 -6.34 21.21
CA ARG A 230 -3.53 -5.17 20.69
C ARG A 230 -2.03 -5.31 20.99
N ILE A 231 -1.21 -5.33 19.94
CA ILE A 231 0.24 -5.45 20.01
C ILE A 231 0.84 -4.11 19.62
N HIS A 232 1.41 -3.41 20.61
CA HIS A 232 2.21 -2.20 20.40
C HIS A 232 3.63 -2.48 20.92
N PRO A 233 4.71 -1.91 20.32
CA PRO A 233 6.08 -2.20 20.75
C PRO A 233 6.33 -1.97 22.25
N ASN A 234 5.64 -0.98 22.83
CA ASN A 234 5.74 -0.68 24.26
C ASN A 234 4.88 -1.58 25.16
N ALA A 235 3.78 -2.16 24.64
CA ALA A 235 2.82 -2.91 25.46
C ALA A 235 1.94 -3.85 24.62
N ILE A 236 1.70 -5.06 25.14
CA ILE A 236 0.72 -6.01 24.60
C ILE A 236 -0.47 -6.06 25.56
N THR A 237 -1.66 -5.73 25.05
CA THR A 237 -2.87 -5.52 25.84
C THR A 237 -4.08 -6.26 25.25
N LEU A 238 -5.08 -6.52 26.08
CA LEU A 238 -6.32 -7.22 25.73
C LEU A 238 -7.51 -6.29 25.99
N HIS A 239 -8.44 -6.21 25.03
CA HIS A 239 -9.54 -5.25 25.06
C HIS A 239 -10.90 -5.92 24.82
N GLY A 240 -11.90 -5.50 25.60
CA GLY A 240 -13.26 -6.07 25.57
C GLY A 240 -13.37 -7.45 26.23
N ASP A 241 -14.60 -7.94 26.31
CA ASP A 241 -14.94 -9.29 26.77
C ASP A 241 -16.18 -9.80 26.01
N TYR A 242 -15.94 -10.77 25.13
CA TYR A 242 -16.93 -11.42 24.25
C TYR A 242 -17.08 -12.91 24.58
N GLY A 243 -16.61 -13.33 25.76
CA GLY A 243 -16.64 -14.74 26.19
C GLY A 243 -15.66 -15.65 25.42
N THR A 244 -15.33 -16.79 26.03
CA THR A 244 -14.41 -17.77 25.44
C THR A 244 -15.14 -18.69 24.44
N GLY A 245 -14.46 -19.06 23.35
CA GLY A 245 -14.97 -19.95 22.32
C GLY A 245 -15.89 -19.26 21.30
N GLY A 246 -16.71 -20.07 20.63
CA GLY A 246 -17.76 -19.61 19.72
C GLY A 246 -17.33 -19.42 18.27
N HIS A 247 -16.02 -19.35 17.98
CA HIS A 247 -15.48 -19.07 16.64
C HIS A 247 -16.09 -17.78 16.05
N LYS A 248 -16.07 -16.71 16.84
CA LYS A 248 -16.91 -15.52 16.64
C LYS A 248 -16.59 -14.80 15.32
N TRP A 249 -15.36 -14.32 15.18
CA TRP A 249 -14.87 -13.63 13.98
C TRP A 249 -13.60 -14.32 13.42
N HIS A 250 -13.42 -14.34 12.09
CA HIS A 250 -12.39 -15.17 11.40
C HIS A 250 -11.22 -14.38 10.79
N GLY A 251 -11.22 -13.05 10.94
CA GLY A 251 -10.25 -12.13 10.36
C GLY A 251 -10.86 -10.75 10.22
N ALA A 252 -10.17 -9.83 9.53
CA ALA A 252 -10.67 -8.48 9.33
C ALA A 252 -10.10 -7.82 8.07
N ALA A 253 -10.74 -6.73 7.67
CA ALA A 253 -10.22 -5.79 6.68
C ALA A 253 -10.22 -4.37 7.27
N ALA A 254 -9.19 -3.58 7.00
CA ALA A 254 -9.12 -2.17 7.41
C ALA A 254 -9.74 -1.28 6.33
N ALA A 255 -10.80 -0.55 6.68
CA ALA A 255 -11.35 0.49 5.82
C ALA A 255 -10.34 1.65 5.60
N PRO A 256 -10.51 2.47 4.55
CA PRO A 256 -9.61 3.59 4.31
C PRO A 256 -9.49 4.57 5.48
N ASN A 257 -10.58 4.78 6.24
CA ASN A 257 -10.59 5.60 7.45
C ASN A 257 -9.91 4.95 8.67
N GLY A 258 -9.33 3.74 8.53
CA GLY A 258 -8.59 3.04 9.57
C GLY A 258 -9.43 2.17 10.50
N VAL A 259 -10.76 2.20 10.40
CA VAL A 259 -11.62 1.27 11.16
C VAL A 259 -11.39 -0.15 10.65
N ILE A 260 -11.14 -1.06 11.57
CA ILE A 260 -10.92 -2.49 11.30
C ILE A 260 -12.26 -3.20 11.44
N VAL A 261 -12.71 -3.85 10.36
CA VAL A 261 -14.00 -4.54 10.27
C VAL A 261 -13.79 -6.05 10.39
N CYS A 262 -14.21 -6.63 11.51
CA CYS A 262 -14.06 -8.05 11.82
C CYS A 262 -15.14 -8.89 11.13
N VAL A 263 -14.73 -9.99 10.50
CA VAL A 263 -15.59 -10.84 9.68
C VAL A 263 -16.46 -11.76 10.55
N PRO A 264 -17.80 -11.66 10.55
CA PRO A 264 -18.67 -12.47 11.39
C PRO A 264 -18.76 -13.92 10.87
N ALA A 265 -18.03 -14.83 11.50
CA ALA A 265 -18.09 -16.24 11.16
C ALA A 265 -19.29 -16.90 11.82
N ASN A 266 -19.33 -16.88 13.15
CA ASN A 266 -20.47 -17.35 13.93
C ASN A 266 -21.16 -16.23 14.71
N ALA A 267 -20.52 -15.07 14.88
CA ALA A 267 -21.11 -13.92 15.56
C ALA A 267 -22.30 -13.35 14.79
N ASP A 268 -23.27 -12.80 15.52
CA ASP A 268 -24.51 -12.22 14.97
C ASP A 268 -24.36 -10.74 14.62
N SER A 269 -23.19 -10.18 14.90
CA SER A 269 -22.80 -8.80 14.65
C SER A 269 -21.42 -8.73 13.98
N VAL A 270 -21.17 -7.65 13.26
CA VAL A 270 -19.82 -7.27 12.82
C VAL A 270 -19.17 -6.48 13.94
N LEU A 271 -17.99 -6.91 14.40
CA LEU A 271 -17.19 -6.11 15.33
C LEU A 271 -16.33 -5.10 14.55
N CYS A 272 -16.53 -3.82 14.79
CA CYS A 272 -15.70 -2.73 14.31
C CYS A 272 -14.74 -2.27 15.41
N ILE A 273 -13.46 -2.18 15.10
CA ILE A 273 -12.42 -1.70 16.00
C ILE A 273 -11.91 -0.38 15.43
N THR A 274 -12.06 0.70 16.19
CA THR A 274 -11.39 1.98 15.89
C THR A 274 -10.08 2.01 16.66
N PRO A 275 -8.92 1.94 15.98
CA PRO A 275 -7.62 1.96 16.65
C PRO A 275 -7.42 3.24 17.44
N ALA A 276 -6.88 3.11 18.65
CA ALA A 276 -6.55 4.22 19.54
C ALA A 276 -5.59 3.73 20.64
N ASP A 277 -4.83 4.68 21.18
CA ASP A 277 -3.88 4.47 22.28
C ASP A 277 -4.33 5.31 23.49
N PRO A 278 -4.47 4.74 24.70
CA PRO A 278 -4.10 3.37 25.08
C PRO A 278 -5.10 2.27 24.69
N GLU A 279 -6.39 2.60 24.56
CA GLU A 279 -7.47 1.62 24.36
C GLU A 279 -8.23 1.90 23.04
N PRO A 280 -8.51 0.86 22.24
CA PRO A 280 -9.35 0.97 21.06
C PRO A 280 -10.82 1.16 21.43
N ILE A 281 -11.59 1.74 20.51
CA ILE A 281 -13.06 1.76 20.61
C ILE A 281 -13.61 0.52 19.89
N LEU A 282 -14.37 -0.29 20.60
CA LEU A 282 -14.99 -1.51 20.10
C LEU A 282 -16.49 -1.30 19.91
N THR A 283 -17.01 -1.57 18.72
CA THR A 283 -18.43 -1.34 18.38
C THR A 283 -18.98 -2.51 17.58
N GLU A 284 -20.03 -3.16 18.07
CA GLU A 284 -20.77 -4.15 17.31
C GLU A 284 -21.84 -3.47 16.46
N VAL A 285 -21.91 -3.83 15.18
CA VAL A 285 -22.86 -3.27 14.22
C VAL A 285 -23.58 -4.37 13.43
N GLY A 286 -24.84 -4.08 13.09
CA GLY A 286 -25.73 -5.05 12.45
C GLY A 286 -26.29 -6.09 13.42
N ASP A 287 -27.15 -6.95 12.90
CA ASP A 287 -27.82 -8.02 13.63
C ASP A 287 -28.17 -9.18 12.66
N GLU A 288 -28.86 -10.19 13.17
CA GLU A 288 -29.30 -11.37 12.43
C GLU A 288 -30.25 -11.06 11.25
N SER A 289 -30.85 -9.86 11.19
CA SER A 289 -31.69 -9.48 10.04
C SER A 289 -30.87 -9.29 8.76
N PHE A 290 -29.60 -8.91 8.89
CA PHE A 290 -28.66 -8.75 7.77
C PHE A 290 -27.58 -9.84 7.76
N ILE A 291 -27.13 -10.30 8.92
CA ILE A 291 -25.99 -11.22 9.09
C ILE A 291 -26.53 -12.65 9.21
N GLN A 292 -26.89 -13.23 8.06
CA GLN A 292 -27.60 -14.50 7.99
C GLN A 292 -26.70 -15.65 7.52
N THR A 293 -26.90 -16.84 8.09
CA THR A 293 -26.45 -18.10 7.47
C THR A 293 -27.27 -18.41 6.22
N GLY A 294 -26.69 -19.17 5.29
CA GLY A 294 -27.43 -19.71 4.14
C GLY A 294 -28.29 -20.90 4.52
N ARG A 295 -29.15 -21.31 3.58
CA ARG A 295 -30.21 -22.33 3.77
C ARG A 295 -29.74 -23.75 4.12
N HIS A 296 -28.44 -24.00 4.05
CA HIS A 296 -27.83 -25.31 4.31
C HIS A 296 -27.79 -25.68 5.80
N ARG A 297 -28.11 -24.73 6.69
CA ARG A 297 -28.13 -24.91 8.14
C ARG A 297 -29.05 -23.89 8.81
N ASN A 298 -29.43 -24.15 10.05
CA ASN A 298 -30.35 -23.34 10.87
C ASN A 298 -29.76 -22.97 12.25
N ASP A 299 -28.44 -23.11 12.45
CA ASP A 299 -27.74 -22.84 13.70
C ASP A 299 -27.04 -21.47 13.75
N ASN A 300 -27.30 -20.64 12.73
CA ASN A 300 -26.73 -19.30 12.52
C ASN A 300 -25.18 -19.23 12.46
N LYS A 301 -24.50 -20.32 12.08
CA LYS A 301 -23.02 -20.41 12.06
C LYS A 301 -22.43 -20.44 10.65
N TYR A 302 -21.10 -20.24 10.57
CA TYR A 302 -20.29 -20.34 9.35
C TYR A 302 -20.77 -19.43 8.21
N LYS A 303 -21.04 -18.16 8.53
CA LYS A 303 -21.66 -17.18 7.64
C LYS A 303 -20.65 -16.60 6.65
N TYR A 304 -19.58 -15.99 7.16
CA TYR A 304 -18.56 -15.28 6.38
C TYR A 304 -17.15 -15.64 6.87
N LEU A 305 -16.16 -15.68 5.96
CA LEU A 305 -14.77 -16.05 6.32
C LEU A 305 -13.69 -15.11 5.74
N GLY A 306 -14.08 -14.10 4.95
CA GLY A 306 -13.15 -13.08 4.46
C GLY A 306 -13.87 -11.77 4.15
N ALA A 307 -13.11 -10.69 4.12
CA ALA A 307 -13.56 -9.37 3.68
C ALA A 307 -12.42 -8.62 3.01
N LEU A 308 -12.76 -7.58 2.26
CA LEU A 308 -11.80 -6.62 1.74
C LEU A 308 -12.47 -5.26 1.57
N SER A 309 -11.69 -4.19 1.69
CA SER A 309 -12.14 -2.84 1.39
C SER A 309 -12.29 -2.64 -0.10
N GLY A 310 -13.38 -1.99 -0.50
CA GLY A 310 -13.58 -1.46 -1.85
C GLY A 310 -12.92 -0.09 -2.03
N THR A 311 -12.86 0.37 -3.28
CA THR A 311 -12.35 1.70 -3.63
C THR A 311 -13.32 2.82 -3.27
N ASP A 312 -14.57 2.49 -2.94
CA ASP A 312 -15.63 3.39 -2.48
C ASP A 312 -15.56 3.70 -0.96
N GLY A 313 -14.53 3.17 -0.28
CA GLY A 313 -14.34 3.36 1.16
C GLY A 313 -15.18 2.46 2.05
N LYS A 314 -15.95 1.51 1.49
CA LYS A 314 -16.73 0.53 2.26
C LYS A 314 -15.97 -0.79 2.38
N VAL A 315 -16.37 -1.63 3.33
CA VAL A 315 -15.83 -3.00 3.47
C VAL A 315 -16.87 -4.01 2.99
N TYR A 316 -16.44 -4.93 2.13
CA TYR A 316 -17.28 -5.99 1.60
C TYR A 316 -16.89 -7.33 2.22
N VAL A 317 -17.89 -8.05 2.76
CA VAL A 317 -17.70 -9.34 3.41
C VAL A 317 -18.21 -10.46 2.51
N PHE A 318 -17.36 -11.46 2.26
CA PHE A 318 -17.60 -12.49 1.25
C PHE A 318 -18.45 -13.64 1.79
N PRO A 319 -19.55 -14.01 1.11
CA PRO A 319 -20.44 -15.08 1.55
C PRO A 319 -19.74 -16.44 1.46
N CYS A 320 -19.33 -16.99 2.60
CA CYS A 320 -18.80 -18.35 2.67
C CYS A 320 -19.94 -19.36 2.75
N GLY A 321 -20.72 -19.31 3.84
CA GLY A 321 -21.96 -20.05 4.04
C GLY A 321 -23.21 -19.20 3.83
N SER A 322 -23.11 -17.86 3.94
CA SER A 322 -24.21 -16.96 3.60
C SER A 322 -24.53 -16.96 2.10
N GLU A 323 -25.67 -16.39 1.72
CA GLU A 323 -26.15 -16.28 0.34
C GLU A 323 -26.17 -14.85 -0.17
N ARG A 324 -25.65 -13.90 0.61
CA ARG A 324 -25.56 -12.48 0.25
C ARG A 324 -24.20 -11.93 0.62
N VAL A 325 -23.74 -10.95 -0.13
CA VAL A 325 -22.57 -10.13 0.24
C VAL A 325 -23.00 -9.14 1.30
N LEU A 326 -22.20 -8.91 2.34
CA LEU A 326 -22.40 -7.78 3.24
C LEU A 326 -21.54 -6.60 2.81
N GLN A 327 -22.08 -5.40 2.98
CA GLN A 327 -21.34 -4.16 2.97
C GLN A 327 -21.42 -3.52 4.35
N VAL A 328 -20.27 -3.08 4.85
CA VAL A 328 -20.13 -2.35 6.09
C VAL A 328 -19.67 -0.93 5.74
N ASP A 329 -20.48 0.05 6.11
CA ASP A 329 -20.13 1.45 6.04
C ASP A 329 -19.52 1.90 7.37
N THR A 330 -18.21 2.12 7.38
CA THR A 330 -17.46 2.50 8.58
C THR A 330 -17.56 3.97 8.94
N VAL A 331 -18.26 4.80 8.14
CA VAL A 331 -18.55 6.19 8.47
C VAL A 331 -19.89 6.29 9.19
N SER A 332 -20.94 5.67 8.64
CA SER A 332 -22.26 5.64 9.25
C SER A 332 -22.46 4.50 10.25
N MET A 333 -21.48 3.59 10.36
CA MET A 333 -21.52 2.39 11.21
C MET A 333 -22.73 1.50 10.92
N HIS A 334 -23.07 1.37 9.63
CA HIS A 334 -24.24 0.63 9.17
C HIS A 334 -23.85 -0.58 8.33
N VAL A 335 -24.59 -1.68 8.51
CA VAL A 335 -24.42 -2.95 7.77
C VAL A 335 -25.64 -3.20 6.91
N LYS A 336 -25.43 -3.58 5.66
CA LYS A 336 -26.50 -4.03 4.77
C LYS A 336 -26.04 -5.15 3.85
N THR A 337 -27.00 -5.87 3.27
CA THR A 337 -26.71 -6.80 2.17
C THR A 337 -26.61 -6.06 0.84
N VAL A 338 -25.76 -6.54 -0.05
CA VAL A 338 -25.56 -5.97 -1.39
C VAL A 338 -25.74 -7.05 -2.44
N GLY A 339 -26.43 -6.67 -3.52
CA GLY A 339 -26.73 -7.56 -4.64
C GLY A 339 -27.84 -8.58 -4.35
N PRO A 340 -28.09 -9.46 -5.33
CA PRO A 340 -29.12 -10.50 -5.23
C PRO A 340 -28.77 -11.58 -4.20
N ASN A 341 -29.77 -12.43 -3.86
CA ASN A 341 -29.47 -13.71 -3.24
C ASN A 341 -28.74 -14.59 -4.27
N ILE A 342 -27.49 -14.95 -3.97
CA ILE A 342 -26.58 -15.69 -4.86
C ILE A 342 -27.20 -16.99 -5.36
N TYR A 343 -27.86 -17.73 -4.46
CA TYR A 343 -28.38 -19.05 -4.81
C TYR A 343 -29.69 -18.94 -5.61
N ASP A 344 -30.64 -18.10 -5.18
CA ASP A 344 -31.93 -17.93 -5.88
C ASP A 344 -31.78 -17.36 -7.29
N ASN A 345 -30.73 -16.56 -7.50
CA ASN A 345 -30.38 -15.99 -8.79
C ASN A 345 -29.45 -16.90 -9.60
N LYS A 346 -29.24 -18.15 -9.16
CA LYS A 346 -28.46 -19.20 -9.84
C LYS A 346 -27.01 -18.79 -10.15
N MET A 347 -26.44 -17.92 -9.32
CA MET A 347 -25.07 -17.41 -9.48
C MET A 347 -24.01 -18.39 -8.96
N GLU A 348 -24.35 -19.18 -7.94
CA GLU A 348 -23.53 -20.27 -7.42
C GLU A 348 -24.43 -21.34 -6.81
N ARG A 349 -24.17 -22.61 -7.12
CA ARG A 349 -25.00 -23.74 -6.68
C ARG A 349 -24.57 -24.31 -5.33
N LEU A 350 -23.34 -24.05 -4.90
CA LEU A 350 -22.85 -24.50 -3.61
C LEU A 350 -23.35 -23.57 -2.50
N CYS A 351 -23.96 -24.11 -1.46
CA CYS A 351 -24.47 -23.28 -0.36
C CYS A 351 -23.43 -22.93 0.71
N GLN A 352 -22.26 -23.58 0.71
CA GLN A 352 -21.26 -23.46 1.77
C GLN A 352 -19.83 -23.48 1.23
N ASN A 353 -18.88 -22.96 2.03
CA ASN A 353 -17.46 -22.90 1.70
C ASN A 353 -17.16 -22.22 0.36
N LYS A 354 -18.00 -21.27 -0.07
CA LYS A 354 -17.93 -20.70 -1.43
C LYS A 354 -16.65 -19.91 -1.66
N TRP A 355 -16.58 -18.70 -1.11
CA TRP A 355 -15.45 -17.80 -1.26
C TRP A 355 -14.83 -17.47 0.10
N GLN A 356 -13.51 -17.33 0.10
CA GLN A 356 -12.73 -16.91 1.27
C GLN A 356 -11.58 -16.03 0.81
N ASN A 357 -11.24 -15.01 1.61
CA ASN A 357 -10.28 -13.97 1.27
C ASN A 357 -10.63 -13.24 -0.05
N GLY A 358 -9.89 -12.20 -0.35
CA GLY A 358 -10.14 -11.41 -1.55
C GLY A 358 -8.92 -10.67 -2.03
N VAL A 359 -9.05 -10.11 -3.22
CA VAL A 359 -8.04 -9.27 -3.86
C VAL A 359 -8.74 -8.09 -4.53
N LEU A 360 -8.12 -6.92 -4.47
CA LEU A 360 -8.65 -5.69 -5.04
C LEU A 360 -8.09 -5.47 -6.44
N SER A 361 -8.96 -5.18 -7.40
CA SER A 361 -8.59 -4.57 -8.68
C SER A 361 -8.86 -3.08 -8.59
N ILE A 362 -7.80 -2.28 -8.43
CA ILE A 362 -7.90 -0.82 -8.33
C ILE A 362 -8.38 -0.22 -9.67
N GLY A 363 -7.81 -0.68 -10.78
CA GLY A 363 -8.13 -0.17 -12.12
C GLY A 363 -9.58 -0.42 -12.55
N GLU A 364 -10.18 -1.53 -12.09
CA GLU A 364 -11.59 -1.81 -12.31
C GLU A 364 -12.49 -1.36 -11.16
N GLN A 365 -11.91 -0.91 -10.04
CA GLN A 365 -12.64 -0.58 -8.82
C GLN A 365 -13.54 -1.74 -8.36
N CYS A 366 -12.98 -2.95 -8.35
CA CYS A 366 -13.69 -4.19 -8.05
C CYS A 366 -12.99 -5.00 -6.97
N VAL A 367 -13.77 -5.55 -6.06
CA VAL A 367 -13.32 -6.54 -5.08
C VAL A 367 -13.65 -7.93 -5.59
N TYR A 368 -12.65 -8.81 -5.59
CA TYR A 368 -12.80 -10.21 -5.99
C TYR A 368 -12.75 -11.14 -4.78
N GLY A 369 -13.80 -11.94 -4.58
CA GLY A 369 -13.82 -13.00 -3.58
C GLY A 369 -13.23 -14.29 -4.14
N ILE A 370 -12.19 -14.82 -3.50
CA ILE A 370 -11.42 -15.94 -4.07
C ILE A 370 -12.13 -17.29 -3.82
N PRO A 371 -12.26 -18.17 -4.83
CA PRO A 371 -12.98 -19.44 -4.69
C PRO A 371 -12.27 -20.42 -3.75
N LEU A 372 -12.92 -20.75 -2.64
CA LEU A 372 -12.50 -21.83 -1.75
C LEU A 372 -13.04 -23.17 -2.29
N ALA A 373 -14.36 -23.34 -2.26
CA ALA A 373 -15.07 -24.45 -2.91
C ALA A 373 -15.94 -24.00 -4.08
N ALA A 374 -16.30 -22.70 -4.17
CA ALA A 374 -17.12 -22.16 -5.24
C ALA A 374 -16.63 -22.58 -6.63
N GLU A 375 -17.56 -22.79 -7.56
CA GLU A 375 -17.29 -23.16 -8.96
C GLU A 375 -17.22 -21.93 -9.86
N SER A 376 -17.25 -20.75 -9.25
CA SER A 376 -17.23 -19.43 -9.85
C SER A 376 -16.40 -18.46 -9.02
N LEU A 377 -15.89 -17.40 -9.64
CA LEU A 377 -15.24 -16.26 -9.01
C LEU A 377 -16.28 -15.20 -8.63
N LEU A 378 -16.26 -14.69 -7.40
CA LEU A 378 -17.12 -13.58 -6.98
C LEU A 378 -16.48 -12.24 -7.37
N ARG A 379 -17.25 -11.35 -7.99
CA ARG A 379 -16.85 -9.97 -8.30
C ARG A 379 -17.87 -9.00 -7.74
N ILE A 380 -17.40 -8.02 -6.99
CA ILE A 380 -18.19 -6.91 -6.44
C ILE A 380 -17.65 -5.64 -7.06
N ASP A 381 -18.44 -5.03 -7.93
CA ASP A 381 -18.12 -3.75 -8.57
C ASP A 381 -18.56 -2.61 -7.68
N CYS A 382 -17.60 -1.90 -7.11
CA CYS A 382 -17.80 -0.74 -6.24
C CYS A 382 -17.50 0.59 -6.96
N SER A 383 -17.42 0.61 -8.29
CA SER A 383 -17.24 1.84 -9.08
C SER A 383 -18.47 2.76 -9.08
N LYS A 384 -19.62 2.21 -8.71
CA LYS A 384 -20.93 2.89 -8.72
C LYS A 384 -21.44 3.05 -7.28
N GLU A 385 -22.25 4.08 -7.05
CA GLU A 385 -22.91 4.33 -5.76
C GLU A 385 -23.66 3.10 -5.24
N ARG A 386 -24.31 2.36 -6.16
CA ARG A 386 -24.91 1.06 -5.87
C ARG A 386 -23.95 -0.03 -6.36
N PRO A 387 -23.32 -0.79 -5.45
CA PRO A 387 -22.38 -1.82 -5.85
C PRO A 387 -23.13 -2.98 -6.50
N SER A 388 -22.54 -3.57 -7.53
CA SER A 388 -23.12 -4.72 -8.21
C SER A 388 -22.35 -6.00 -7.90
N VAL A 389 -23.07 -7.11 -7.69
CA VAL A 389 -22.48 -8.40 -7.35
C VAL A 389 -22.71 -9.35 -8.52
N THR A 390 -21.63 -9.96 -9.01
CA THR A 390 -21.64 -10.91 -10.13
C THR A 390 -20.77 -12.12 -9.78
N THR A 391 -21.02 -13.26 -10.42
CA THR A 391 -20.15 -14.44 -10.35
C THR A 391 -19.76 -14.90 -11.75
N TRP A 392 -18.55 -15.42 -11.89
CA TRP A 392 -17.97 -15.81 -13.18
C TRP A 392 -17.50 -17.26 -13.11
N PRO A 393 -18.13 -18.21 -13.84
CA PRO A 393 -17.78 -19.62 -13.76
C PRO A 393 -16.30 -19.88 -14.07
N LEU A 394 -15.67 -20.76 -13.28
CA LEU A 394 -14.27 -21.13 -13.49
C LEU A 394 -14.13 -22.09 -14.69
N PRO A 395 -12.97 -22.05 -15.40
CA PRO A 395 -12.64 -23.05 -16.42
C PRO A 395 -12.41 -24.43 -15.79
N LEU A 396 -12.33 -25.48 -16.62
CA LEU A 396 -12.00 -26.82 -16.14
C LEU A 396 -10.51 -26.93 -15.77
N PRO A 397 -10.17 -27.59 -14.64
CA PRO A 397 -11.05 -28.16 -13.63
C PRO A 397 -11.56 -27.10 -12.61
N TYR A 398 -12.84 -27.17 -12.21
CA TYR A 398 -13.43 -26.20 -11.25
C TYR A 398 -13.94 -26.82 -9.95
N LYS A 399 -14.08 -28.15 -9.91
CA LYS A 399 -14.57 -28.88 -8.74
C LYS A 399 -13.45 -29.08 -7.72
N GLY A 400 -13.81 -29.14 -6.44
CA GLY A 400 -12.89 -29.39 -5.34
C GLY A 400 -13.01 -28.38 -4.21
N LEU A 401 -12.54 -28.79 -3.03
CA LEU A 401 -12.51 -27.99 -1.81
C LEU A 401 -11.13 -27.34 -1.62
N ALA A 402 -11.11 -26.16 -1.01
CA ALA A 402 -9.90 -25.38 -0.73
C ALA A 402 -8.99 -25.23 -1.95
N LYS A 403 -9.57 -24.83 -3.10
CA LYS A 403 -8.84 -24.66 -4.36
C LYS A 403 -7.71 -23.65 -4.20
N PHE A 404 -8.04 -22.48 -3.66
CA PHE A 404 -7.14 -21.34 -3.51
C PHE A 404 -7.21 -20.82 -2.09
N GLU A 405 -6.07 -20.35 -1.57
CA GLU A 405 -6.01 -19.75 -0.23
C GLU A 405 -6.41 -18.27 -0.25
N GLY A 406 -6.07 -17.55 -1.32
CA GLY A 406 -6.27 -16.11 -1.44
C GLY A 406 -5.84 -15.60 -2.80
N GLY A 407 -5.68 -14.28 -2.94
CA GLY A 407 -5.26 -13.64 -4.18
C GLY A 407 -4.22 -12.55 -3.94
N VAL A 408 -3.39 -12.33 -4.95
CA VAL A 408 -2.32 -11.33 -4.97
C VAL A 408 -2.52 -10.49 -6.23
N ALA A 409 -2.47 -9.16 -6.10
CA ALA A 409 -2.45 -8.28 -7.26
C ALA A 409 -0.99 -8.16 -7.75
N GLY A 410 -0.74 -8.57 -8.99
CA GLY A 410 0.55 -8.41 -9.63
C GLY A 410 0.81 -6.94 -10.00
N PRO A 411 2.09 -6.55 -10.17
CA PRO A 411 2.48 -5.18 -10.52
C PRO A 411 2.09 -4.79 -11.96
N ASN A 412 1.55 -5.72 -12.74
CA ASN A 412 0.96 -5.51 -14.05
C ASN A 412 -0.56 -5.25 -13.98
N GLY A 413 -1.15 -5.20 -12.78
CA GLY A 413 -2.59 -5.00 -12.56
C GLY A 413 -3.46 -6.25 -12.79
N ILE A 414 -2.85 -7.40 -13.06
CA ILE A 414 -3.51 -8.71 -13.14
C ILE A 414 -3.52 -9.35 -11.75
N LEU A 415 -4.57 -10.10 -11.41
CA LEU A 415 -4.69 -10.76 -10.11
C LEU A 415 -4.40 -12.25 -10.25
N TYR A 416 -3.74 -12.82 -9.26
CA TYR A 416 -3.31 -14.23 -9.27
C TYR A 416 -3.70 -14.90 -7.96
N THR A 417 -4.27 -16.10 -8.04
CA THR A 417 -4.63 -16.85 -6.82
C THR A 417 -3.45 -17.60 -6.23
N VAL A 418 -3.48 -17.77 -4.91
CA VAL A 418 -2.53 -18.62 -4.18
C VAL A 418 -3.01 -20.08 -4.29
N PRO A 419 -2.29 -20.99 -4.98
CA PRO A 419 -2.75 -22.35 -5.21
C PRO A 419 -2.68 -23.18 -3.94
N ASN A 420 -3.79 -23.79 -3.55
CA ASN A 420 -3.89 -24.64 -2.36
C ASN A 420 -4.09 -26.10 -2.81
N ASN A 421 -5.33 -26.60 -2.88
CA ASN A 421 -5.59 -27.93 -3.44
C ASN A 421 -5.67 -27.91 -4.96
N HIS A 422 -5.94 -26.75 -5.57
CA HIS A 422 -5.81 -26.58 -7.01
C HIS A 422 -4.33 -26.59 -7.40
N LYS A 423 -3.97 -27.26 -8.50
CA LYS A 423 -2.57 -27.46 -8.94
C LYS A 423 -2.09 -26.42 -9.95
N ALA A 424 -2.93 -25.43 -10.22
CA ALA A 424 -2.64 -24.29 -11.05
C ALA A 424 -2.90 -23.01 -10.27
N VAL A 425 -2.20 -21.93 -10.64
CA VAL A 425 -2.57 -20.56 -10.28
C VAL A 425 -3.70 -20.11 -11.19
N LEU A 426 -4.76 -19.49 -10.65
CA LEU A 426 -5.77 -18.82 -11.47
C LEU A 426 -5.32 -17.38 -11.70
N LYS A 427 -5.02 -17.06 -12.95
CA LYS A 427 -4.86 -15.70 -13.48
C LYS A 427 -6.24 -15.10 -13.73
N ILE A 428 -6.48 -13.93 -13.16
CA ILE A 428 -7.72 -13.15 -13.26
C ILE A 428 -7.33 -11.80 -13.87
N GLN A 429 -7.61 -11.65 -15.15
CA GLN A 429 -7.38 -10.39 -15.85
C GLN A 429 -8.67 -9.58 -15.88
N PRO A 430 -8.72 -8.40 -15.22
CA PRO A 430 -9.91 -7.54 -15.19
C PRO A 430 -10.38 -7.14 -16.58
N ALA A 431 -11.69 -6.88 -16.74
CA ALA A 431 -12.27 -6.45 -18.02
C ALA A 431 -11.68 -5.12 -18.52
N SER A 432 -11.38 -4.21 -17.59
CA SER A 432 -10.80 -2.90 -17.88
C SER A 432 -9.28 -2.93 -18.10
N TRP A 433 -8.64 -4.11 -17.92
CA TRP A 433 -7.20 -4.22 -18.06
C TRP A 433 -6.78 -3.90 -19.49
N LYS A 434 -5.79 -3.02 -19.60
CA LYS A 434 -5.12 -2.68 -20.85
C LYS A 434 -3.68 -3.10 -20.71
N GLU A 435 -3.14 -3.67 -21.77
CA GLU A 435 -1.71 -3.96 -21.83
C GLU A 435 -0.94 -2.68 -21.55
N PRO A 436 -0.06 -2.67 -20.54
CA PRO A 436 0.82 -1.54 -20.32
C PRO A 436 1.54 -1.26 -21.63
N LYS A 437 1.48 -0.02 -22.13
CA LYS A 437 2.22 0.33 -23.35
C LYS A 437 3.70 0.03 -23.11
N VAL A 438 4.21 -1.01 -23.77
CA VAL A 438 5.63 -1.30 -23.83
C VAL A 438 6.25 -0.13 -24.58
N PHE A 439 6.80 0.85 -23.87
CA PHE A 439 7.79 1.71 -24.47
C PHE A 439 8.93 0.80 -24.90
N SER A 440 9.27 0.80 -26.19
CA SER A 440 10.37 0.04 -26.78
C SER A 440 11.74 0.63 -26.38
N GLY A 441 11.90 0.98 -25.11
CA GLY A 441 13.17 1.06 -24.40
C GLY A 441 13.26 -0.17 -23.50
N LYS A 442 14.47 -0.68 -23.27
CA LYS A 442 14.71 -1.76 -22.31
C LYS A 442 13.95 -1.49 -21.01
N SER A 443 13.33 -2.52 -20.42
CA SER A 443 12.49 -2.43 -19.22
C SER A 443 13.20 -1.71 -18.06
N ASP A 444 12.71 -0.53 -17.70
CA ASP A 444 13.23 0.30 -16.60
C ASP A 444 12.89 -0.23 -15.19
N ARG A 445 12.36 -1.46 -15.04
CA ARG A 445 12.18 -2.14 -13.74
C ARG A 445 13.45 -2.85 -13.24
N ASP A 446 14.46 -3.03 -14.08
CA ASP A 446 15.77 -3.59 -13.72
C ASP A 446 16.79 -2.54 -13.23
N MET A 447 16.32 -1.32 -12.94
CA MET A 447 17.08 -0.27 -12.27
C MET A 447 16.15 0.22 -11.14
N ILE A 448 16.41 0.15 -9.83
CA ILE A 448 17.66 0.27 -9.10
C ILE A 448 17.48 -0.25 -7.65
N GLN A 449 17.91 -1.46 -7.32
CA GLN A 449 18.52 -1.66 -5.99
C GLN A 449 20.00 -1.45 -6.18
N VAL A 450 20.49 -0.30 -5.72
CA VAL A 450 21.93 -0.16 -5.59
C VAL A 450 22.31 -0.96 -4.37
N ASP A 451 23.20 -1.94 -4.57
CA ASP A 451 23.97 -2.50 -3.48
C ASP A 451 24.59 -1.33 -2.70
N ARG A 452 24.22 -1.17 -1.42
CA ARG A 452 24.76 -0.07 -0.60
C ARG A 452 26.27 -0.20 -0.41
N ASP A 453 26.81 -1.38 -0.71
CA ASP A 453 28.23 -1.71 -0.68
C ASP A 453 28.90 -1.58 -2.06
N ASP A 454 28.20 -1.12 -3.10
CA ASP A 454 28.79 -0.88 -4.42
C ASP A 454 30.01 0.06 -4.28
N PRO A 455 31.22 -0.41 -4.63
CA PRO A 455 32.44 0.37 -4.47
C PRO A 455 32.43 1.66 -5.31
N ASN A 456 31.62 1.73 -6.37
CA ASN A 456 31.53 2.88 -7.27
C ASN A 456 30.62 4.00 -6.73
N LEU A 457 29.89 3.78 -5.62
CA LEU A 457 29.08 4.84 -5.02
C LEU A 457 29.96 5.89 -4.34
N VAL A 458 29.74 7.15 -4.72
CA VAL A 458 30.37 8.31 -4.11
C VAL A 458 29.52 8.84 -2.95
N TYR A 459 28.20 8.93 -3.13
CA TYR A 459 27.29 9.50 -2.14
C TYR A 459 26.51 8.40 -1.40
N ARG A 460 27.01 8.02 -0.21
CA ARG A 460 26.53 6.86 0.56
C ARG A 460 25.65 7.22 1.78
N SER A 461 25.43 8.49 2.04
CA SER A 461 24.88 9.01 3.29
C SER A 461 23.37 8.81 3.51
N GLY A 462 22.63 8.29 2.53
CA GLY A 462 21.17 8.16 2.62
C GLY A 462 20.38 9.46 2.40
N ILE A 463 21.05 10.60 2.20
CA ILE A 463 20.40 11.87 1.84
C ILE A 463 20.48 12.04 0.31
N PRO A 464 19.32 12.03 -0.39
CA PRO A 464 19.30 12.03 -1.85
C PRO A 464 19.56 13.41 -2.47
N THR A 465 19.37 14.50 -1.72
CA THR A 465 19.33 15.85 -2.30
C THR A 465 19.74 16.92 -1.29
N LEU A 466 20.58 17.85 -1.72
CA LEU A 466 20.80 19.13 -1.04
C LEU A 466 19.77 20.14 -1.54
N ARG A 467 19.00 20.76 -0.63
CA ARG A 467 17.87 21.63 -0.99
C ARG A 467 17.88 22.98 -0.29
N SER A 468 17.41 24.02 -0.98
CA SER A 468 17.12 25.33 -0.40
C SER A 468 15.68 25.34 0.17
N SER A 469 15.50 24.90 1.42
CA SER A 469 14.18 24.93 2.07
C SER A 469 14.25 25.66 3.41
N ALA A 470 13.35 26.63 3.59
CA ALA A 470 13.06 27.25 4.88
C ALA A 470 12.07 26.39 5.69
N HIS A 471 11.24 25.59 5.04
CA HIS A 471 10.09 24.93 5.68
C HIS A 471 10.50 23.85 6.68
N ARG A 472 10.15 24.04 7.95
CA ARG A 472 10.47 23.11 9.04
C ARG A 472 9.26 22.90 9.94
N VAL A 473 8.90 21.62 10.13
CA VAL A 473 7.82 21.20 11.02
C VAL A 473 8.42 20.45 12.22
N LYS A 474 8.17 20.94 13.45
CA LYS A 474 8.73 20.38 14.70
C LYS A 474 8.10 19.04 15.11
N PHE A 475 6.89 18.74 14.62
CA PHE A 475 6.22 17.49 14.96
C PHE A 475 6.86 16.28 14.29
N ALA A 476 6.90 15.16 15.02
CA ALA A 476 7.27 13.87 14.47
C ALA A 476 6.37 13.53 13.27
N PRO A 477 6.88 12.92 12.18
CA PRO A 477 6.11 12.62 10.97
C PRO A 477 4.75 11.95 11.23
N LYS A 478 4.68 11.09 12.25
CA LYS A 478 3.46 10.40 12.71
C LYS A 478 2.30 11.29 13.17
N ASN A 479 2.56 12.55 13.51
CA ASN A 479 1.53 13.50 13.95
C ASN A 479 1.11 14.47 12.84
N ARG A 480 1.57 14.23 11.61
CA ARG A 480 1.25 15.06 10.45
C ARG A 480 0.18 14.33 9.64
N CYS A 481 -0.99 14.92 9.53
CA CYS A 481 -2.09 14.39 8.74
C CYS A 481 -2.63 15.48 7.82
N HIS A 482 -3.20 15.05 6.69
CA HIS A 482 -4.00 15.93 5.85
C HIS A 482 -5.26 16.34 6.61
N ASP A 483 -5.35 17.62 6.95
CA ASP A 483 -6.56 18.23 7.49
C ASP A 483 -7.30 18.90 6.34
N PRO A 484 -8.42 18.34 5.85
CA PRO A 484 -9.16 18.90 4.73
C PRO A 484 -9.93 20.17 5.09
N LYS A 485 -10.03 20.54 6.37
CA LYS A 485 -10.68 21.76 6.87
C LYS A 485 -9.85 22.40 7.97
N PRO A 486 -8.65 22.86 7.65
CA PRO A 486 -7.73 23.24 8.69
C PRO A 486 -8.23 24.51 9.40
N LYS A 487 -7.97 24.60 10.70
CA LYS A 487 -8.36 25.77 11.50
C LYS A 487 -7.26 26.83 11.49
N ASN A 488 -7.64 28.11 11.45
CA ASN A 488 -6.73 29.24 11.56
C ASN A 488 -6.20 29.40 13.00
N ARG A 489 -5.35 30.40 13.23
CA ARG A 489 -4.72 30.65 14.54
C ARG A 489 -5.74 30.93 15.66
N ASP A 490 -6.91 31.42 15.31
CA ASP A 490 -7.99 31.79 16.23
C ASP A 490 -8.98 30.62 16.45
N GLY A 491 -8.76 29.48 15.80
CA GLY A 491 -9.55 28.26 15.95
C GLY A 491 -10.79 28.19 15.03
N GLU A 492 -10.92 29.13 14.11
CA GLU A 492 -11.99 29.17 13.10
C GLU A 492 -11.63 28.30 11.90
N GLU A 493 -12.61 27.66 11.25
CA GLU A 493 -12.37 26.91 10.01
C GLU A 493 -11.83 27.87 8.93
N THR A 494 -10.73 27.49 8.29
CA THR A 494 -10.23 28.23 7.12
C THR A 494 -11.17 27.99 5.95
N GLY A 495 -11.43 29.02 5.15
CA GLY A 495 -12.27 28.93 3.95
C GLY A 495 -11.62 28.17 2.79
N THR A 496 -10.62 27.32 3.05
CA THR A 496 -9.86 26.62 2.00
C THR A 496 -10.74 25.59 1.31
N LEU A 497 -10.73 25.60 -0.02
CA LEU A 497 -11.51 24.69 -0.85
C LEU A 497 -10.57 23.90 -1.77
N TRP A 498 -11.07 22.78 -2.26
CA TRP A 498 -10.38 22.03 -3.32
C TRP A 498 -10.43 22.81 -4.62
N LEU A 499 -9.29 22.88 -5.31
CA LEU A 499 -9.28 23.30 -6.70
C LEU A 499 -10.15 22.36 -7.57
N PRO A 500 -10.66 22.85 -8.71
CA PRO A 500 -11.42 22.01 -9.64
C PRO A 500 -10.65 20.74 -10.03
N SER A 501 -11.37 19.63 -10.18
CA SER A 501 -10.79 18.30 -10.39
C SER A 501 -9.87 18.21 -11.62
N GLU A 502 -10.10 19.06 -12.62
CA GLU A 502 -9.35 19.21 -13.85
C GLU A 502 -7.97 19.82 -13.62
N LEU A 503 -7.82 20.65 -12.59
CA LEU A 503 -6.55 21.25 -12.18
C LEU A 503 -5.72 20.31 -11.31
N LEU A 504 -6.36 19.34 -10.64
CA LEU A 504 -5.65 18.37 -9.79
C LEU A 504 -4.83 17.36 -10.61
N LYS A 505 -5.16 17.18 -11.89
CA LYS A 505 -4.44 16.30 -12.81
C LYS A 505 -3.10 16.90 -13.21
N GLU A 506 -2.11 16.02 -13.37
CA GLU A 506 -0.81 16.35 -13.91
C GLU A 506 -0.93 17.02 -15.27
N HIS A 507 -0.11 18.06 -15.47
CA HIS A 507 -0.10 18.82 -16.69
C HIS A 507 1.31 19.34 -16.97
N ILE A 508 1.85 18.98 -18.14
CA ILE A 508 3.13 19.48 -18.62
C ILE A 508 2.85 20.57 -19.65
N PHE A 509 3.51 21.71 -19.52
CA PHE A 509 3.43 22.78 -20.51
C PHE A 509 4.80 23.43 -20.73
N PRO A 510 5.12 23.80 -21.98
CA PRO A 510 6.38 24.45 -22.29
C PRO A 510 6.35 25.94 -21.90
N PHE A 511 7.53 26.51 -21.71
CA PHE A 511 7.76 27.95 -21.68
C PHE A 511 8.96 28.30 -22.56
N ASP A 512 9.04 29.54 -23.02
CA ASP A 512 10.18 30.01 -23.80
C ASP A 512 11.41 30.16 -22.89
N SER A 513 12.30 29.18 -22.92
CA SER A 513 13.52 29.16 -22.12
C SER A 513 14.54 30.22 -22.54
N THR A 514 14.40 30.81 -23.73
CA THR A 514 15.23 31.95 -24.16
C THR A 514 14.74 33.26 -23.54
N GLN A 515 13.43 33.40 -23.36
CA GLN A 515 12.80 34.57 -22.70
C GLN A 515 12.86 34.46 -21.16
N PHE A 516 12.70 33.25 -20.63
CA PHE A 516 12.67 32.96 -19.20
C PHE A 516 13.86 32.10 -18.78
N ASP A 517 15.06 32.50 -19.18
CA ASP A 517 16.30 31.81 -18.80
C ASP A 517 16.54 31.88 -17.28
N LEU A 518 16.55 30.70 -16.65
CA LEU A 518 16.91 30.49 -15.25
C LEU A 518 18.29 29.87 -15.07
N SER A 519 18.86 29.30 -16.14
CA SER A 519 20.12 28.56 -16.05
C SER A 519 21.30 29.50 -15.83
N THR A 520 21.35 30.63 -16.55
CA THR A 520 22.42 31.62 -16.41
C THR A 520 22.50 32.22 -15.00
N PRO A 521 21.42 32.80 -14.43
CA PRO A 521 21.48 33.34 -13.08
C PRO A 521 21.73 32.25 -12.03
N LEU A 522 21.22 31.03 -12.22
CA LEU A 522 21.49 29.93 -11.31
C LEU A 522 22.96 29.52 -11.29
N ARG A 523 23.64 29.46 -12.45
CA ARG A 523 25.08 29.18 -12.50
C ARG A 523 25.89 30.26 -11.78
N SER A 524 25.48 31.53 -11.92
CA SER A 524 26.09 32.63 -11.17
C SER A 524 25.91 32.46 -9.66
N LEU A 525 24.70 32.14 -9.21
CA LEU A 525 24.38 31.88 -7.81
C LEU A 525 25.21 30.71 -7.24
N LEU A 526 25.27 29.59 -7.97
CA LEU A 526 26.02 28.41 -7.54
C LEU A 526 27.54 28.68 -7.45
N ARG A 527 28.09 29.59 -8.25
CA ARG A 527 29.49 30.03 -8.14
C ARG A 527 29.78 30.88 -6.90
N GLN A 528 28.77 31.56 -6.38
CA GLN A 528 28.89 32.37 -5.16
C GLN A 528 28.78 31.52 -3.90
N CYS A 529 28.30 30.28 -4.02
CA CYS A 529 28.23 29.36 -2.91
C CYS A 529 29.63 28.90 -2.47
N GLU A 530 29.80 28.64 -1.18
CA GLU A 530 31.07 28.12 -0.64
C GLU A 530 31.39 26.72 -1.20
N PRO A 531 32.53 26.53 -1.91
CA PRO A 531 32.85 25.25 -2.56
C PRO A 531 32.91 24.05 -1.62
N GLU A 532 33.45 24.24 -0.42
CA GLU A 532 33.57 23.19 0.59
C GLU A 532 32.23 22.82 1.24
N ILE A 533 31.21 23.69 1.11
CA ILE A 533 29.92 23.50 1.77
C ILE A 533 28.85 23.09 0.76
N VAL A 534 28.62 23.86 -0.31
CA VAL A 534 27.57 23.56 -1.28
C VAL A 534 28.14 22.83 -2.50
N GLY A 535 29.32 23.24 -2.96
CA GLY A 535 29.98 22.63 -4.10
C GLY A 535 30.52 23.61 -5.12
N SER A 536 31.11 23.06 -6.17
CA SER A 536 31.66 23.83 -7.30
C SER A 536 31.51 23.06 -8.61
N PHE A 537 31.63 23.76 -9.74
CA PHE A 537 31.66 23.12 -11.05
C PHE A 537 33.00 22.41 -11.29
N ARG A 538 32.97 21.28 -12.01
CA ARG A 538 34.20 20.64 -12.52
C ARG A 538 35.03 21.64 -13.33
N GLU A 539 36.35 21.49 -13.27
CA GLU A 539 37.30 22.40 -13.93
C GLU A 539 36.95 22.57 -15.42
N GLY A 540 36.81 23.82 -15.86
CA GLY A 540 36.48 24.17 -17.24
C GLY A 540 35.02 23.93 -17.68
N SER A 541 34.13 23.47 -16.79
CA SER A 541 32.71 23.30 -17.11
C SER A 541 31.82 24.43 -16.59
N ASP A 542 30.74 24.68 -17.32
CA ASP A 542 29.64 25.58 -16.95
C ASP A 542 28.27 24.87 -17.03
N ARG A 543 28.26 23.54 -17.14
CA ARG A 543 27.03 22.75 -17.21
C ARG A 543 26.50 22.49 -15.80
N LEU A 544 25.19 22.61 -15.61
CA LEU A 544 24.55 22.35 -14.31
C LEU A 544 24.78 20.90 -13.85
N GLU A 545 24.82 19.97 -14.81
CA GLU A 545 25.13 18.55 -14.61
C GLU A 545 26.52 18.30 -14.02
N ASP A 546 27.47 19.21 -14.29
CA ASP A 546 28.86 19.09 -13.86
C ASP A 546 29.12 19.79 -12.50
N PHE A 547 28.06 20.25 -11.81
CA PHE A 547 28.19 20.77 -10.44
C PHE A 547 28.43 19.61 -9.46
N VAL A 548 29.42 19.72 -8.59
CA VAL A 548 29.82 18.67 -7.65
C VAL A 548 29.50 19.11 -6.23
N VAL A 549 28.61 18.37 -5.56
CA VAL A 549 28.28 18.59 -4.15
C VAL A 549 29.32 17.87 -3.28
N PRO A 550 29.88 18.49 -2.22
CA PRO A 550 30.82 17.79 -1.35
C PRO A 550 30.13 16.64 -0.64
N VAL A 551 30.75 15.45 -0.64
CA VAL A 551 30.17 14.26 0.02
C VAL A 551 29.75 14.55 1.46
N PRO A 552 30.56 15.20 2.32
CA PRO A 552 30.13 15.51 3.69
C PRO A 552 28.85 16.35 3.79
N SER A 553 28.53 17.15 2.77
CA SER A 553 27.31 17.96 2.69
C SER A 553 26.06 17.15 2.43
N THR A 554 26.18 15.85 2.16
CA THR A 554 25.06 14.92 2.15
C THR A 554 25.00 14.06 3.42
N TRP A 555 25.89 14.20 4.41
CA TRP A 555 25.87 13.41 5.66
C TRP A 555 25.23 14.17 6.84
N ARG A 556 24.39 13.47 7.63
CA ARG A 556 23.87 13.98 8.90
C ARG A 556 24.67 13.44 10.08
N SER A 557 25.10 14.33 10.96
CA SER A 557 25.54 13.99 12.32
C SER A 557 24.46 14.39 13.32
N VAL A 558 24.40 13.70 14.46
CA VAL A 558 23.58 14.14 15.60
C VAL A 558 24.22 15.44 16.12
N ASN A 559 23.48 16.56 16.04
CA ASN A 559 23.90 17.93 16.42
C ASN A 559 24.85 18.66 15.45
N GLY A 560 24.30 19.22 14.36
CA GLY A 560 24.94 20.31 13.59
C GLY A 560 25.98 19.86 12.55
N GLY A 561 25.58 19.01 11.61
CA GLY A 561 26.43 18.51 10.52
C GLY A 561 26.62 19.47 9.35
N GLN A 562 27.53 19.10 8.43
CA GLN A 562 27.82 19.87 7.22
C GLN A 562 26.64 19.93 6.26
N CYS A 563 25.78 18.91 6.24
CA CYS A 563 24.51 18.93 5.50
C CYS A 563 23.57 20.04 5.96
N GLU A 564 23.37 20.24 7.27
CA GLU A 564 22.52 21.33 7.77
C GLU A 564 23.10 22.71 7.43
N ARG A 565 24.42 22.87 7.55
CA ARG A 565 25.13 24.09 7.15
C ARG A 565 24.99 24.35 5.65
N ALA A 566 25.12 23.32 4.82
CA ALA A 566 25.01 23.42 3.37
C ALA A 566 23.60 23.79 2.91
N GLN A 567 22.57 23.15 3.46
CA GLN A 567 21.18 23.51 3.15
C GLN A 567 20.87 24.93 3.62
N LYS A 568 21.38 25.35 4.79
CA LYS A 568 21.20 26.72 5.26
C LYS A 568 21.89 27.72 4.33
N HIS A 569 23.16 27.50 3.99
CA HIS A 569 23.92 28.37 3.09
C HIS A 569 23.23 28.48 1.73
N LEU A 570 22.85 27.35 1.14
CA LEU A 570 22.12 27.33 -0.14
C LEU A 570 20.77 28.07 -0.04
N SER A 571 20.02 27.90 1.05
CA SER A 571 18.80 28.67 1.30
C SER A 571 19.05 30.17 1.40
N ASP A 572 20.09 30.60 2.12
CA ASP A 572 20.43 32.01 2.27
C ASP A 572 20.84 32.63 0.92
N GLN A 573 21.63 31.92 0.11
CA GLN A 573 22.04 32.36 -1.23
C GLN A 573 20.83 32.51 -2.16
N VAL A 574 19.94 31.51 -2.21
CA VAL A 574 18.70 31.58 -3.01
C VAL A 574 17.78 32.70 -2.54
N ALA A 575 17.70 32.96 -1.23
CA ALA A 575 16.84 34.00 -0.68
C ALA A 575 17.37 35.43 -0.89
N THR A 576 18.67 35.60 -1.18
CA THR A 576 19.32 36.91 -1.29
C THR A 576 19.82 37.26 -2.69
N ASP A 577 19.86 36.31 -3.62
CA ASP A 577 20.22 36.55 -5.02
C ASP A 577 19.06 37.18 -5.80
N GLU A 578 19.04 38.51 -5.85
CA GLU A 578 18.00 39.27 -6.55
C GLU A 578 17.98 39.03 -8.06
N VAL A 579 19.11 38.63 -8.68
CA VAL A 579 19.16 38.36 -10.12
C VAL A 579 18.42 37.06 -10.44
N PHE A 580 18.69 36.01 -9.67
CA PHE A 580 17.98 34.74 -9.75
C PHE A 580 16.50 34.90 -9.40
N LEU A 581 16.19 35.61 -8.31
CA LEU A 581 14.80 35.82 -7.90
C LEU A 581 14.02 36.66 -8.92
N ALA A 582 14.61 37.68 -9.53
CA ALA A 582 13.97 38.44 -10.60
C ALA A 582 13.69 37.58 -11.85
N ALA A 583 14.60 36.67 -12.20
CA ALA A 583 14.38 35.72 -13.30
C ALA A 583 13.25 34.73 -12.97
N PHE A 584 13.22 34.21 -11.74
CA PHE A 584 12.14 33.36 -11.24
C PHE A 584 10.79 34.08 -11.25
N ASP A 585 10.72 35.29 -10.70
CA ASP A 585 9.51 36.11 -10.67
C ASP A 585 9.00 36.39 -12.08
N ARG A 586 9.91 36.64 -13.04
CA ARG A 586 9.55 36.86 -14.45
C ARG A 586 8.92 35.62 -15.08
N LEU A 587 9.46 34.42 -14.83
CA LEU A 587 8.87 33.16 -15.30
C LEU A 587 7.48 32.96 -14.69
N VAL A 588 7.37 33.10 -13.36
CA VAL A 588 6.12 32.82 -12.67
C VAL A 588 5.02 33.79 -13.11
N LYS A 589 5.29 35.10 -13.09
CA LYS A 589 4.29 36.13 -13.40
C LYS A 589 3.85 36.15 -14.86
N ASN A 590 4.74 35.81 -15.80
CA ASN A 590 4.46 35.98 -17.22
C ASN A 590 4.23 34.68 -18.00
N ALA A 591 4.53 33.51 -17.42
CA ALA A 591 4.26 32.23 -18.06
C ALA A 591 3.37 31.33 -17.17
N VAL A 592 3.76 31.11 -15.91
CA VAL A 592 3.09 30.13 -15.05
C VAL A 592 1.71 30.60 -14.58
N LEU A 593 1.59 31.82 -14.04
CA LEU A 593 0.32 32.35 -13.55
C LEU A 593 -0.69 32.59 -14.68
N PRO A 594 -0.32 33.15 -15.84
CA PRO A 594 -1.23 33.25 -16.98
C PRO A 594 -1.74 31.88 -17.46
N HIS A 595 -0.86 30.88 -17.52
CA HIS A 595 -1.26 29.52 -17.88
C HIS A 595 -2.21 28.88 -16.86
N LEU A 596 -1.93 29.07 -15.56
CA LEU A 596 -2.81 28.61 -14.49
C LEU A 596 -4.18 29.33 -14.53
N LYS A 597 -4.19 30.65 -14.76
CA LYS A 597 -5.43 31.43 -14.88
C LYS A 597 -6.28 30.95 -16.05
N ALA A 598 -5.68 30.69 -17.21
CA ALA A 598 -6.38 30.13 -18.36
C ALA A 598 -7.04 28.78 -18.01
N ARG A 599 -6.33 27.89 -17.30
CA ARG A 599 -6.90 26.61 -16.83
C ARG A 599 -8.05 26.81 -15.84
N LEU A 600 -7.95 27.77 -14.93
CA LEU A 600 -9.01 28.11 -13.98
C LEU A 600 -10.27 28.64 -14.67
N VAL A 601 -10.12 29.46 -15.71
CA VAL A 601 -11.23 29.96 -16.54
C VAL A 601 -11.91 28.80 -17.26
N VAL A 602 -11.14 27.91 -17.90
CA VAL A 602 -11.69 26.71 -18.57
C VAL A 602 -12.44 25.80 -17.59
N ALA A 603 -11.96 25.68 -16.36
CA ALA A 603 -12.63 24.90 -15.32
C ALA A 603 -13.82 25.62 -14.66
N GLY A 604 -14.12 26.87 -15.04
CA GLY A 604 -15.21 27.66 -14.49
C GLY A 604 -14.97 28.15 -13.05
N ALA A 605 -13.73 28.08 -12.55
CA ALA A 605 -13.36 28.57 -11.22
C ALA A 605 -13.16 30.09 -11.17
N VAL A 606 -12.83 30.69 -12.31
CA VAL A 606 -12.67 32.14 -12.49
C VAL A 606 -13.56 32.57 -13.66
N LYS A 607 -14.20 33.73 -13.56
CA LYS A 607 -15.24 34.18 -14.50
C LYS A 607 -14.76 34.34 -15.94
N ASP A 608 -13.62 35.00 -16.13
CA ASP A 608 -13.02 35.27 -17.44
C ASP A 608 -11.53 35.62 -17.30
N GLU A 609 -10.80 35.67 -18.42
CA GLU A 609 -9.37 35.98 -18.44
C GLU A 609 -9.05 37.43 -18.05
N THR A 610 -10.04 38.34 -18.09
CA THR A 610 -9.89 39.78 -17.85
C THR A 610 -10.20 40.21 -16.41
N GLY A 611 -10.91 39.39 -15.64
CA GLY A 611 -11.23 39.62 -14.24
C GLY A 611 -10.02 39.34 -13.34
N GLY A 612 -9.77 40.21 -12.37
CA GLY A 612 -8.65 40.06 -11.44
C GLY A 612 -8.77 38.80 -10.59
N THR A 613 -7.72 37.98 -10.57
CA THR A 613 -7.57 36.80 -9.70
C THR A 613 -6.28 36.92 -8.92
N THR A 614 -6.35 36.76 -7.60
CA THR A 614 -5.17 36.83 -6.75
C THR A 614 -4.52 35.46 -6.60
N PHE A 615 -3.21 35.39 -6.80
CA PHE A 615 -2.37 34.22 -6.62
C PHE A 615 -1.31 34.46 -5.56
N TYR A 616 -0.96 33.41 -4.83
CA TYR A 616 0.07 33.41 -3.79
C TYR A 616 1.15 32.39 -4.14
N TYR A 617 2.21 32.80 -4.83
CA TYR A 617 3.28 31.88 -5.20
C TYR A 617 4.41 31.89 -4.17
N GLN A 618 4.98 30.71 -3.94
CA GLN A 618 6.14 30.52 -3.07
C GLN A 618 7.35 31.29 -3.62
N ARG A 619 7.93 32.17 -2.79
CA ARG A 619 9.17 32.92 -3.06
C ARG A 619 9.99 33.03 -1.76
N PRO A 620 11.24 32.55 -1.71
CA PRO A 620 12.01 31.93 -2.79
C PRO A 620 11.52 30.51 -3.17
N PRO A 621 11.81 30.05 -4.40
CA PRO A 621 11.55 28.66 -4.78
C PRO A 621 12.49 27.68 -4.07
N THR A 622 12.14 26.40 -4.08
CA THR A 622 13.01 25.33 -3.57
C THR A 622 13.91 24.83 -4.69
N LEU A 623 15.20 25.16 -4.65
CA LEU A 623 16.25 24.59 -5.49
C LEU A 623 16.70 23.24 -4.92
N ARG A 624 16.94 22.27 -5.81
CA ARG A 624 17.36 20.91 -5.46
C ARG A 624 18.57 20.47 -6.28
N LEU A 625 19.64 20.11 -5.58
CA LEU A 625 20.87 19.53 -6.12
C LEU A 625 20.95 18.07 -5.70
N GLN A 626 20.78 17.15 -6.66
CA GLN A 626 20.81 15.71 -6.42
C GLN A 626 22.07 15.11 -7.07
N PRO A 627 23.16 14.97 -6.32
CA PRO A 627 24.40 14.44 -6.87
C PRO A 627 24.35 12.92 -7.04
N GLY A 628 25.24 12.38 -7.86
CA GLY A 628 25.42 10.94 -8.03
C GLY A 628 26.88 10.58 -8.34
N PRO A 629 27.23 9.28 -8.36
CA PRO A 629 26.34 8.14 -8.17
C PRO A 629 25.95 7.95 -6.68
N ALA A 630 24.66 7.76 -6.43
CA ALA A 630 24.05 7.68 -5.12
C ALA A 630 22.98 6.57 -5.06
N TRP A 631 22.87 5.90 -3.92
CA TRP A 631 21.83 4.88 -3.69
C TRP A 631 20.53 5.45 -3.13
N ALA A 632 20.59 6.65 -2.54
CA ALA A 632 19.46 7.24 -1.85
C ALA A 632 18.44 7.79 -2.85
N GLN A 633 17.15 7.56 -2.57
CA GLN A 633 16.02 8.21 -3.25
C GLN A 633 15.21 9.03 -2.26
N VAL A 634 14.44 9.98 -2.78
CA VAL A 634 13.42 10.67 -1.98
C VAL A 634 12.32 9.65 -1.66
N LYS A 635 11.83 9.63 -0.41
CA LYS A 635 10.70 8.77 -0.05
C LYS A 635 9.40 9.34 -0.63
N PRO A 636 8.47 8.51 -1.12
CA PRO A 636 7.13 8.96 -1.49
C PRO A 636 6.45 9.69 -0.34
N HIS A 637 5.95 10.89 -0.61
CA HIS A 637 5.23 11.73 0.35
C HIS A 637 4.22 12.61 -0.39
N ASN A 638 3.19 13.07 0.32
CA ASN A 638 2.35 14.18 -0.12
C ASN A 638 2.72 15.43 0.69
N ASP A 639 2.45 16.59 0.13
CA ASP A 639 2.83 17.86 0.73
C ASP A 639 1.87 18.28 1.86
N ALA A 640 0.66 17.71 1.92
CA ALA A 640 -0.24 17.91 3.05
C ALA A 640 0.38 17.48 4.38
N GLU A 641 1.21 16.43 4.40
CA GLU A 641 2.02 16.03 5.57
C GLU A 641 3.00 17.11 6.04
N TYR A 642 3.22 18.16 5.24
CA TYR A 642 4.07 19.28 5.60
C TYR A 642 3.26 20.56 5.80
N GLY A 643 1.93 20.54 5.72
CA GLY A 643 1.12 21.74 5.93
C GLY A 643 0.91 22.57 4.66
N HIS A 644 0.79 21.90 3.53
CA HIS A 644 0.31 22.47 2.26
C HIS A 644 -1.19 22.22 2.10
N GLN A 645 -1.89 23.18 1.46
CA GLN A 645 -3.35 23.24 1.40
C GLN A 645 -3.93 22.59 0.13
N ASN A 646 -5.25 22.36 0.09
CA ASN A 646 -5.95 21.86 -1.10
C ASN A 646 -6.13 22.93 -2.20
N GLY A 647 -5.94 24.20 -1.83
CA GLY A 647 -6.05 25.35 -2.72
C GLY A 647 -4.77 25.72 -3.45
N GLU A 648 -3.70 24.93 -3.32
CA GLU A 648 -2.40 25.18 -3.96
C GLU A 648 -2.02 24.05 -4.94
N LEU A 649 -1.31 24.42 -6.00
CA LEU A 649 -0.69 23.47 -6.94
C LEU A 649 0.82 23.49 -6.82
N ASN A 650 1.42 22.32 -6.98
CA ASN A 650 2.84 22.15 -7.14
C ASN A 650 3.26 22.43 -8.57
N PHE A 651 4.35 23.16 -8.72
CA PHE A 651 5.06 23.36 -9.97
C PHE A 651 6.48 22.83 -9.80
N TRP A 652 6.90 21.95 -10.71
CA TRP A 652 8.23 21.38 -10.74
C TRP A 652 8.88 21.63 -12.09
N LEU A 653 10.14 22.04 -12.07
CA LEU A 653 10.91 22.45 -13.23
C LEU A 653 12.26 21.72 -13.28
N PRO A 654 12.49 20.81 -14.24
CA PRO A 654 13.81 20.24 -14.45
C PRO A 654 14.74 21.27 -15.11
N LEU A 655 15.95 21.44 -14.55
CA LEU A 655 16.98 22.33 -15.13
C LEU A 655 18.13 21.56 -15.78
N THR A 656 18.18 20.25 -15.56
CA THR A 656 19.08 19.29 -16.22
C THR A 656 18.25 18.21 -16.90
N ASP A 657 18.77 17.63 -17.96
CA ASP A 657 18.04 16.62 -18.74
C ASP A 657 17.96 15.27 -18.01
N ARG A 658 16.77 14.67 -18.00
CA ARG A 658 16.52 13.32 -17.48
C ARG A 658 17.27 12.25 -18.25
N GLU A 659 17.49 12.42 -19.56
CA GLU A 659 18.23 11.46 -20.39
C GLU A 659 19.72 11.44 -20.04
N VAL A 660 20.22 12.55 -19.48
CA VAL A 660 21.62 12.71 -19.06
C VAL A 660 21.83 12.25 -17.62
N THR A 661 20.86 12.55 -16.73
CA THR A 661 20.98 12.29 -15.28
C THR A 661 20.32 10.99 -14.82
N GLY A 662 19.39 10.45 -15.60
CA GLY A 662 18.61 9.26 -15.25
C GLY A 662 17.61 9.46 -14.11
N VAL A 663 17.20 10.71 -13.82
CA VAL A 663 16.39 11.07 -12.65
C VAL A 663 15.12 11.82 -13.05
N ASP A 664 13.99 11.33 -12.54
CA ASP A 664 12.63 11.78 -12.83
C ASP A 664 11.83 12.14 -11.58
N LEU A 665 10.84 13.02 -11.73
CA LEU A 665 9.74 13.15 -10.77
C LEU A 665 8.75 12.02 -11.01
N TRP A 666 8.49 11.23 -9.97
CA TRP A 666 7.48 10.19 -9.96
C TRP A 666 6.29 10.64 -9.15
N CYS A 667 5.08 10.48 -9.68
CA CYS A 667 3.85 10.89 -9.02
C CYS A 667 2.76 9.81 -9.16
N GLU A 668 1.90 9.69 -8.16
CA GLU A 668 0.65 8.94 -8.27
C GLU A 668 -0.33 9.70 -9.18
N THR A 669 -1.14 8.97 -9.96
CA THR A 669 -2.11 9.60 -10.89
C THR A 669 -3.25 10.33 -10.17
N LYS A 670 -3.54 9.94 -8.93
CA LYS A 670 -4.52 10.55 -8.04
C LYS A 670 -4.24 10.17 -6.58
N PHE A 671 -4.89 10.87 -5.65
CA PHE A 671 -4.80 10.60 -4.22
C PHE A 671 -5.01 9.11 -3.88
N LEU A 672 -4.03 8.52 -3.18
CA LEU A 672 -4.03 7.13 -2.70
C LEU A 672 -4.06 6.05 -3.79
N ALA A 673 -3.65 6.39 -5.02
CA ALA A 673 -3.64 5.41 -6.11
C ALA A 673 -2.46 4.43 -6.06
N ASP A 674 -1.33 4.81 -5.44
CA ASP A 674 -0.10 4.01 -5.33
C ASP A 674 0.46 3.54 -6.70
N ASP A 675 0.13 4.25 -7.78
CA ASP A 675 0.45 3.94 -9.18
C ASP A 675 1.50 4.91 -9.75
N PHE A 676 2.64 4.98 -9.08
CA PHE A 676 3.71 5.89 -9.45
C PHE A 676 4.17 5.69 -10.90
N HIS A 677 4.26 6.79 -11.63
CA HIS A 677 4.83 6.83 -12.97
C HIS A 677 5.74 8.06 -13.11
N PRO A 678 6.78 7.99 -13.97
CA PRO A 678 7.66 9.12 -14.19
C PRO A 678 6.94 10.18 -15.05
N ILE A 679 7.04 11.43 -14.64
CA ILE A 679 6.56 12.56 -15.42
C ILE A 679 7.73 13.04 -16.29
N ALA A 680 7.67 12.70 -17.57
CA ALA A 680 8.75 12.88 -18.54
C ALA A 680 8.90 14.33 -19.04
N ALA A 681 9.05 15.30 -18.14
CA ALA A 681 9.31 16.69 -18.51
C ALA A 681 10.78 16.93 -18.83
N LYS A 682 11.04 17.84 -19.77
CA LYS A 682 12.38 18.24 -20.23
C LYS A 682 12.71 19.68 -19.80
N PRO A 683 13.99 20.08 -19.79
CA PRO A 683 14.36 21.49 -19.62
C PRO A 683 13.59 22.39 -20.61
N GLY A 684 12.93 23.43 -20.11
CA GLY A 684 12.00 24.27 -20.90
C GLY A 684 10.51 23.90 -20.74
N GLU A 685 10.20 22.87 -19.95
CA GLU A 685 8.83 22.49 -19.59
C GLU A 685 8.61 22.57 -18.09
N VAL A 686 7.38 22.92 -17.67
CA VAL A 686 6.96 22.93 -16.27
C VAL A 686 5.90 21.85 -16.07
N ILE A 687 6.06 21.07 -15.00
CA ILE A 687 5.04 20.16 -14.51
C ILE A 687 4.17 20.91 -13.49
N SER A 688 2.87 20.87 -13.67
CA SER A 688 1.87 21.24 -12.67
C SER A 688 1.14 19.99 -12.18
N PHE A 689 1.06 19.79 -10.86
CA PHE A 689 0.35 18.65 -10.26
C PHE A 689 -0.14 19.02 -8.85
N HIS A 690 -1.07 18.24 -8.29
CA HIS A 690 -1.56 18.46 -6.94
C HIS A 690 -0.80 17.61 -5.92
N GLY A 691 0.41 18.06 -5.57
CA GLY A 691 1.30 17.38 -4.62
C GLY A 691 0.82 17.40 -3.18
N SER A 692 -0.11 18.32 -2.82
CA SER A 692 -0.80 18.29 -1.52
C SER A 692 -1.54 16.97 -1.29
N SER A 693 -2.16 16.39 -2.33
CA SER A 693 -2.81 15.08 -2.21
C SER A 693 -1.95 13.93 -2.75
N CYS A 694 -1.42 14.04 -3.96
CA CYS A 694 -0.79 12.92 -4.64
C CYS A 694 0.62 12.69 -4.08
N ARG A 695 0.94 11.44 -3.72
CA ARG A 695 2.30 11.13 -3.28
C ARG A 695 3.23 11.22 -4.47
N HIS A 696 4.41 11.76 -4.22
CA HIS A 696 5.43 11.92 -5.23
C HIS A 696 6.83 11.71 -4.64
N TYR A 697 7.78 11.36 -5.50
CA TYR A 697 9.19 11.19 -5.15
C TYR A 697 10.09 11.40 -6.35
N VAL A 698 11.41 11.31 -6.13
CA VAL A 698 12.43 11.38 -7.17
C VAL A 698 13.32 10.14 -7.00
N ASN A 699 13.57 9.40 -8.09
CA ASN A 699 14.36 8.17 -8.04
C ASN A 699 15.85 8.42 -7.78
N THR A 700 16.61 7.35 -7.57
CA THR A 700 18.07 7.41 -7.30
C THR A 700 18.84 7.99 -8.49
N ASN A 701 19.93 8.72 -8.21
CA ASN A 701 20.84 9.22 -9.25
C ASN A 701 22.05 8.29 -9.39
N ARG A 702 22.07 7.48 -10.44
CA ARG A 702 23.18 6.54 -10.72
C ARG A 702 24.31 7.15 -11.54
N THR A 703 24.14 8.34 -12.07
CA THR A 703 25.14 8.97 -12.92
C THR A 703 26.12 9.76 -12.08
N GLU A 704 27.31 10.06 -12.60
CA GLU A 704 28.24 10.98 -11.94
C GLU A 704 27.84 12.46 -12.06
N LEU A 705 26.69 12.72 -12.68
CA LEU A 705 26.20 14.04 -13.02
C LEU A 705 25.14 14.47 -12.01
N THR A 706 25.20 15.72 -11.56
CA THR A 706 24.23 16.25 -10.61
C THR A 706 22.95 16.62 -11.34
N ARG A 707 21.82 16.10 -10.85
CA ARG A 707 20.51 16.53 -11.30
C ARG A 707 20.10 17.80 -10.57
N VAL A 708 19.72 18.83 -11.32
CA VAL A 708 19.30 20.13 -10.80
C VAL A 708 17.84 20.39 -11.18
N SER A 709 17.02 20.78 -10.20
CA SER A 709 15.66 21.24 -10.46
C SER A 709 15.20 22.28 -9.46
N MET A 710 14.01 22.79 -9.73
CA MET A 710 13.31 23.70 -8.86
C MET A 710 11.86 23.26 -8.64
N ASP A 711 11.34 23.46 -7.44
CA ASP A 711 9.92 23.30 -7.14
C ASP A 711 9.37 24.46 -6.31
N PHE A 712 8.13 24.84 -6.58
CA PHE A 712 7.40 25.89 -5.87
C PHE A 712 5.90 25.59 -5.89
N ARG A 713 5.13 26.27 -5.03
CA ARG A 713 3.67 26.14 -5.00
C ARG A 713 2.99 27.46 -5.31
N VAL A 714 1.78 27.39 -5.85
CA VAL A 714 0.92 28.55 -6.10
C VAL A 714 -0.45 28.29 -5.48
N GLY A 715 -0.81 29.10 -4.48
CA GLY A 715 -2.15 29.16 -3.92
C GLY A 715 -3.07 30.07 -4.73
N VAL A 716 -4.35 29.71 -4.84
CA VAL A 716 -5.36 30.45 -5.62
C VAL A 716 -6.41 31.07 -4.70
N GLU A 717 -6.69 32.36 -4.88
CA GLU A 717 -7.76 33.07 -4.15
C GLU A 717 -9.10 32.33 -4.24
N GLY A 718 -9.82 32.30 -3.12
CA GLY A 718 -11.08 31.55 -2.97
C GLY A 718 -10.90 30.06 -2.68
N PHE A 719 -9.69 29.51 -2.87
CA PHE A 719 -9.35 28.12 -2.55
C PHE A 719 -8.25 28.00 -1.50
N PHE A 720 -7.39 29.01 -1.38
CA PHE A 720 -6.20 29.05 -0.55
C PHE A 720 -6.26 30.16 0.51
N ASP A 721 -5.83 29.85 1.73
CA ASP A 721 -5.69 30.82 2.83
C ASP A 721 -4.20 31.15 3.05
N PRO A 722 -3.71 32.34 2.66
CA PRO A 722 -2.29 32.69 2.79
C PRO A 722 -1.83 32.90 4.24
N PHE A 723 -2.76 33.07 5.18
CA PHE A 723 -2.47 33.29 6.60
C PHE A 723 -2.50 32.00 7.41
N TRP A 724 -3.08 30.94 6.86
CA TRP A 724 -3.09 29.65 7.50
C TRP A 724 -1.69 29.05 7.60
N ARG A 725 -1.41 28.46 8.77
CA ARG A 725 -0.19 27.68 9.03
C ARG A 725 -0.54 26.46 9.87
N MET A 726 -0.05 25.29 9.46
CA MET A 726 -0.16 24.08 10.27
C MET A 726 0.46 24.31 11.64
N LYS A 727 -0.26 23.91 12.69
CA LYS A 727 0.22 23.98 14.08
C LYS A 727 1.56 23.24 14.19
N GLY A 728 2.57 23.88 14.78
CA GLY A 728 3.92 23.30 14.96
C GLY A 728 4.90 23.48 13.78
N THR A 729 4.50 24.21 12.75
CA THR A 729 5.42 24.77 11.75
C THR A 729 6.29 25.85 12.40
N THR A 730 7.62 25.75 12.29
CA THR A 730 8.54 26.76 12.84
C THR A 730 8.93 27.82 11.84
N ASP A 731 9.00 27.42 10.58
CA ASP A 731 9.30 28.28 9.44
C ASP A 731 8.42 27.79 8.30
N ASP A 732 7.60 28.68 7.72
CA ASP A 732 6.78 28.41 6.55
C ASP A 732 7.44 29.08 5.33
N HIS A 733 7.05 28.66 4.13
CA HIS A 733 7.52 29.29 2.90
C HIS A 733 7.09 30.76 2.82
N GLY A 734 8.00 31.64 2.38
CA GLY A 734 7.63 32.99 1.95
C GLY A 734 6.70 32.93 0.74
N ARG A 735 5.73 33.85 0.68
CA ARG A 735 4.75 33.94 -0.40
C ARG A 735 4.72 35.36 -0.96
N THR A 736 4.58 35.48 -2.27
CA THR A 736 4.34 36.75 -2.94
C THR A 736 2.94 36.76 -3.53
N GLU A 737 2.18 37.79 -3.19
CA GLU A 737 0.84 38.03 -3.71
C GLU A 737 0.92 38.73 -5.08
N VAL A 738 0.15 38.25 -6.04
CA VAL A 738 0.00 38.85 -7.38
C VAL A 738 -1.45 38.79 -7.79
N ASN A 739 -2.02 39.94 -8.15
CA ASN A 739 -3.31 40.02 -8.81
C ASN A 739 -3.08 40.07 -10.33
N LEU A 740 -3.68 39.13 -11.06
CA LEU A 740 -3.58 38.99 -12.52
C LEU A 740 -4.95 39.07 -13.17
#